data_AF-A0A1S4E358-F1
#
_entry.id   AF-A0A1S4E358-F1
#
_cell.length_a   1.000
_cell.length_b   1.000
_cell.length_c   1.000
_cell.angle_alpha   90.00
_cell.angle_beta   90.00
_cell.angle_gamma   90.00
#
_symmetry.space_group_name_H-M   'P 1'
#
loop_
_entity.id
_entity.type
_entity.pdbx_description
1 polymer ?
#
loop_
_entity_poly.entity_id
_entity_poly.type
_entity_poly.pdbx_seq_one_letter_code
_entity_poly.pdbx_strand_id
1 'polypeptide(L)'
;MTNDGQFQMKFWVCVSEEFDLKIIIQKIIESAIGKKTESFLQLDSLQCELRKQIDGKKYLLVMDDVWNEKKEEWLHLKRLLMGGAKGSRILITTSSEQVAKTFDSTFVHLLQILDASNSWLLFQKMTGLEGRLDSQEAEHDQKNSNFIKIGMEIVSMLNGVPLVIRNIGGLLKDNKSERFWLSFKDKELYQVFRQEQDALKEMQLILELSYKYLPSFNLNQCFRYCALFPKDYKIQKDELILLWRAQGFIQPNGNNDDNYLVDIGDDYFMQLLSRSFFQEFEKDASGEIMSCKMHDLMHDLACSIANNECVRGLKGNDIDKRTRHFFLEGRSHENQLMGDLSKAKYLRTFFRQDHYGVYSQWENFREIIFCNIFRLRAWHSQLIGGIEDVESLEFIGKLKHLRYLRIKNCTVISTDLPDCIMKLYNLETFIFQSQELKSLPNNVGNLINLKHLDLSYNFNLRFLPDSITELCKLEALILKSCRNLKGLPKEIKNCNNLRRLDLSNNWNIEFIPDSITQLINLETLILSYCRKLKELPEDTKNLVKLKHLDLLGCLALTHMPEGLGKLTNLQTMNRFVLGNKKGGELKELDRLTKLRGTLTIEHLEFGTSIVDHKMKGKFLQLKSGLQELKLHDVIYESVLDCLQPHSNLQKIYIDGYGGVNLCNWVSVKFLDCLVTIRLHDCERLRHLPRFDQFPNLKRLELCDLPNVEYIIVNNNDSVSSSTIFPSLNELEISKMPKLVSWCKGTTSTKSPTIIFPYLSCLRIYGRRPLHMLKFWHAPNLKTLLIFDSEDELNVVPLKTYENLTSLSLRNLSKLEYFPECWQHCMTSLQFLYLSYCENLKSLAEWFGNLTSLTQLHIISCGKLTMLPEGIGNLTSLTILVIFNCEKLALLPEGIQHLHNLQNLTIDDCPILKERCKKGKGEDWPRSPIFQKFLLDEFINFIEIHCWRLKSADLLNCMVYAKLWKDFHSQQV
;
A
#
# COMPACT_ATOMS: atom_id res chain seq x y z
N MET A 1 -19.45 0.27 10.94
CA MET A 1 -20.48 0.71 9.96
C MET A 1 -19.82 1.67 8.97
N THR A 2 -19.64 1.28 7.71
CA THR A 2 -19.10 2.18 6.66
C THR A 2 -19.95 2.08 5.41
N ASN A 3 -20.86 3.03 5.23
CA ASN A 3 -21.54 3.31 3.97
C ASN A 3 -20.54 4.00 3.03
N ASP A 4 -19.78 3.23 2.24
CA ASP A 4 -18.74 3.74 1.34
C ASP A 4 -19.26 4.51 0.10
N GLY A 5 -20.56 4.76 -0.02
CA GLY A 5 -21.17 5.45 -1.17
C GLY A 5 -21.57 6.92 -0.98
N GLN A 6 -21.41 7.52 0.21
CA GLN A 6 -22.02 8.84 0.49
C GLN A 6 -21.13 10.06 0.22
N PHE A 7 -19.81 9.87 0.13
CA PHE A 7 -18.80 10.91 -0.13
C PHE A 7 -17.86 10.44 -1.24
N GLN A 8 -17.66 11.27 -2.28
CA GLN A 8 -16.78 10.98 -3.41
C GLN A 8 -15.30 11.04 -3.03
N MET A 9 -14.96 11.94 -2.09
CA MET A 9 -13.60 12.14 -1.59
C MET A 9 -13.58 12.02 -0.07
N LYS A 10 -12.53 11.40 0.47
CA LYS A 10 -12.27 11.33 1.91
C LYS A 10 -10.83 11.78 2.15
N PHE A 11 -10.66 12.80 2.99
CA PHE A 11 -9.37 13.36 3.35
C PHE A 11 -9.12 13.11 4.83
N TRP A 12 -7.88 12.80 5.20
CA TRP A 12 -7.46 12.68 6.60
C TRP A 12 -6.22 13.53 6.81
N VAL A 13 -6.31 14.49 7.72
CA VAL A 13 -5.20 15.41 8.03
C VAL A 13 -5.10 15.56 9.52
N CYS A 14 -3.94 15.23 10.08
CA CYS A 14 -3.62 15.62 11.46
C CYS A 14 -3.06 17.04 11.49
N VAL A 15 -3.61 17.86 12.39
CA VAL A 15 -3.27 19.28 12.56
C VAL A 15 -2.22 19.39 13.65
N SER A 16 -1.04 19.93 13.30
CA SER A 16 0.04 20.17 14.25
C SER A 16 -0.34 21.22 15.31
N GLU A 17 0.38 21.23 16.44
CA GLU A 17 0.27 22.26 17.48
C GLU A 17 0.41 23.69 16.90
N GLU A 18 1.30 23.88 15.92
CA GLU A 18 1.35 25.10 15.13
C GLU A 18 0.32 25.04 13.99
N PHE A 19 -0.64 25.97 14.03
CA PHE A 19 -1.67 26.10 12.99
C PHE A 19 -1.12 26.85 11.76
N ASP A 20 -0.41 26.14 10.88
CA ASP A 20 0.01 26.68 9.58
C ASP A 20 -0.97 26.26 8.47
N LEU A 21 -1.75 27.25 8.02
CA LEU A 21 -2.72 27.11 6.93
C LEU A 21 -2.14 26.50 5.64
N LYS A 22 -0.91 26.87 5.25
CA LYS A 22 -0.28 26.34 4.03
C LYS A 22 0.01 24.85 4.17
N ILE A 23 0.59 24.47 5.31
CA ILE A 23 0.92 23.06 5.61
C ILE A 23 -0.37 22.23 5.67
N ILE A 24 -1.42 22.73 6.32
CA ILE A 24 -2.71 22.04 6.40
C ILE A 24 -3.29 21.83 5.00
N ILE A 25 -3.36 22.86 4.16
CA ILE A 25 -3.88 22.72 2.78
C ILE A 25 -3.03 21.75 1.97
N GLN A 26 -1.70 21.82 2.08
CA GLN A 26 -0.82 20.89 1.41
C GLN A 26 -1.10 19.45 1.86
N LYS A 27 -1.23 19.18 3.16
CA LYS A 27 -1.58 17.85 3.67
C LYS A 27 -2.94 17.36 3.15
N ILE A 28 -3.93 18.26 2.99
CA ILE A 28 -5.23 17.91 2.40
C ILE A 28 -5.05 17.47 0.93
N ILE A 29 -4.27 18.23 0.16
CA ILE A 29 -3.99 17.91 -1.25
C ILE A 29 -3.19 16.60 -1.36
N GLU A 30 -2.18 16.40 -0.53
CA GLU A 30 -1.41 15.15 -0.48
C GLU A 30 -2.31 13.95 -0.14
N SER A 31 -3.25 14.14 0.80
CA SER A 31 -4.27 13.14 1.13
C SER A 31 -5.23 12.86 -0.04
N ALA A 32 -5.46 13.83 -0.92
CA ALA A 32 -6.33 13.68 -2.09
C ALA A 32 -5.63 12.93 -3.24
N ILE A 33 -4.35 13.23 -3.48
CA ILE A 33 -3.57 12.74 -4.63
C ILE A 33 -2.84 11.43 -4.31
N GLY A 34 -2.57 11.13 -3.03
CA GLY A 34 -1.83 9.93 -2.61
C GLY A 34 -0.33 9.98 -2.95
N LYS A 35 0.18 11.15 -3.32
CA LYS A 35 1.61 11.42 -3.54
C LYS A 35 1.97 12.74 -2.84
N LYS A 36 3.23 12.85 -2.41
CA LYS A 36 3.76 14.14 -1.91
C LYS A 36 3.83 15.14 -3.06
N THR A 37 3.30 16.33 -2.87
CA THR A 37 3.35 17.42 -3.84
C THR A 37 4.69 18.17 -3.73
N GLU A 38 5.11 18.81 -4.82
CA GLU A 38 6.24 19.75 -4.80
C GLU A 38 5.84 20.96 -3.95
N SER A 39 6.63 21.29 -2.92
CA SER A 39 6.28 22.38 -2.01
C SER A 39 6.69 23.75 -2.58
N PHE A 40 5.86 24.76 -2.29
CA PHE A 40 5.95 26.21 -2.62
C PHE A 40 5.13 26.77 -3.79
N LEU A 41 3.98 26.15 -4.08
CA LEU A 41 2.87 26.93 -4.61
C LEU A 41 2.50 28.06 -3.61
N GLN A 42 2.35 29.31 -4.09
CA GLN A 42 1.78 30.39 -3.27
C GLN A 42 0.38 29.97 -2.77
N LEU A 43 -0.14 30.60 -1.72
CA LEU A 43 -1.44 30.21 -1.14
C LEU A 43 -2.56 30.15 -2.21
N ASP A 44 -2.51 31.06 -3.19
CA ASP A 44 -3.43 31.09 -4.34
C ASP A 44 -3.29 29.85 -5.24
N SER A 45 -2.07 29.37 -5.45
CA SER A 45 -1.80 28.18 -6.26
C SER A 45 -2.17 26.89 -5.50
N LEU A 46 -1.92 26.82 -4.18
CA LEU A 46 -2.41 25.73 -3.33
C LEU A 46 -3.94 25.72 -3.30
N GLN A 47 -4.57 26.89 -3.27
CA GLN A 47 -6.01 27.03 -3.37
C GLN A 47 -6.50 26.51 -4.73
N CYS A 48 -5.89 26.90 -5.85
CA CYS A 48 -6.27 26.38 -7.17
C CYS A 48 -6.18 24.85 -7.22
N GLU A 49 -5.12 24.26 -6.69
CA GLU A 49 -4.96 22.80 -6.70
C GLU A 49 -5.98 22.10 -5.78
N LEU A 50 -6.18 22.63 -4.57
CA LEU A 50 -7.23 22.15 -3.68
C LEU A 50 -8.62 22.21 -4.36
N ARG A 51 -8.90 23.32 -5.06
CA ARG A 51 -10.16 23.55 -5.76
C ARG A 51 -10.39 22.54 -6.89
N LYS A 52 -9.37 22.17 -7.67
CA LYS A 52 -9.47 21.05 -8.64
C LYS A 52 -9.89 19.74 -7.97
N GLN A 53 -9.45 19.52 -6.73
CA GLN A 53 -9.80 18.31 -6.00
C GLN A 53 -11.21 18.35 -5.40
N ILE A 54 -11.64 19.48 -4.81
CA ILE A 54 -12.87 19.55 -4.02
C ILE A 54 -14.08 20.19 -4.73
N ASP A 55 -13.88 21.04 -5.74
CA ASP A 55 -14.98 21.82 -6.32
C ASP A 55 -16.06 20.91 -6.91
N GLY A 56 -17.32 21.13 -6.49
CA GLY A 56 -18.52 20.35 -6.87
C GLY A 56 -18.47 18.85 -6.60
N LYS A 57 -17.47 18.39 -5.83
CA LYS A 57 -17.44 17.03 -5.28
C LYS A 57 -17.92 17.03 -3.84
N LYS A 58 -18.63 15.99 -3.45
CA LYS A 58 -19.06 15.80 -2.06
C LYS A 58 -17.94 15.12 -1.29
N TYR A 59 -17.33 15.81 -0.32
CA TYR A 59 -16.18 15.29 0.43
C TYR A 59 -16.45 15.13 1.92
N LEU A 60 -15.68 14.23 2.54
CA LEU A 60 -15.50 14.13 3.99
C LEU A 60 -14.06 14.51 4.31
N LEU A 61 -13.85 15.59 5.07
CA LEU A 61 -12.54 15.98 5.58
C LEU A 61 -12.48 15.65 7.07
N VAL A 62 -11.56 14.78 7.47
CA VAL A 62 -11.24 14.54 8.88
C VAL A 62 -10.03 15.39 9.25
N MET A 63 -10.22 16.35 10.15
CA MET A 63 -9.16 17.11 10.78
C MET A 63 -8.95 16.54 12.18
N ASP A 64 -7.87 15.81 12.33
CA ASP A 64 -7.54 15.10 13.56
C ASP A 64 -6.71 16.01 14.49
N ASP A 65 -7.05 15.97 15.78
CA ASP A 65 -6.38 16.65 16.90
C ASP A 65 -6.19 18.17 16.75
N VAL A 66 -7.28 18.92 16.56
CA VAL A 66 -7.23 20.38 16.37
C VAL A 66 -7.13 21.12 17.70
N TRP A 67 -6.10 21.96 17.85
CA TRP A 67 -5.86 22.78 19.06
C TRP A 67 -6.15 24.28 18.89
N ASN A 68 -6.26 24.78 17.66
CA ASN A 68 -6.34 26.22 17.41
C ASN A 68 -7.71 26.82 17.76
N GLU A 69 -7.73 27.77 18.69
CA GLU A 69 -8.94 28.46 19.16
C GLU A 69 -9.20 29.79 18.41
N LYS A 70 -8.29 30.21 17.51
CA LYS A 70 -8.44 31.46 16.78
C LYS A 70 -9.47 31.36 15.67
N LYS A 71 -10.63 31.98 15.89
CA LYS A 71 -11.76 32.00 14.93
C LYS A 71 -11.39 32.53 13.54
N GLU A 72 -10.50 33.52 13.43
CA GLU A 72 -10.14 34.14 12.15
C GLU A 72 -9.38 33.19 11.21
N GLU A 73 -8.43 32.43 11.73
CA GLU A 73 -7.63 31.46 10.97
C GLU A 73 -8.51 30.31 10.46
N TRP A 74 -9.47 29.87 11.28
CA TRP A 74 -10.50 28.92 10.85
C TRP A 74 -11.41 29.48 9.75
N LEU A 75 -11.88 30.72 9.89
CA LEU A 75 -12.69 31.37 8.84
C LEU A 75 -11.93 31.45 7.51
N HIS A 76 -10.61 31.61 7.57
CA HIS A 76 -9.76 31.58 6.39
C HIS A 76 -9.69 30.16 5.78
N LEU A 77 -9.43 29.12 6.59
CA LEU A 77 -9.44 27.73 6.12
C LEU A 77 -10.80 27.33 5.52
N LYS A 78 -11.89 27.70 6.20
CA LYS A 78 -13.25 27.49 5.73
C LYS A 78 -13.45 28.11 4.35
N ARG A 79 -13.05 29.38 4.15
CA ARG A 79 -13.13 30.05 2.83
C ARG A 79 -12.39 29.28 1.74
N LEU A 80 -11.23 28.71 2.03
CA LEU A 80 -10.47 27.90 1.07
C LEU A 80 -11.22 26.61 0.71
N LEU A 81 -11.96 26.02 1.66
CA LEU A 81 -12.74 24.79 1.52
C LEU A 81 -14.17 24.97 0.97
N MET A 82 -14.64 26.21 0.76
CA MET A 82 -15.99 26.58 0.28
C MET A 82 -16.23 26.23 -1.22
N GLY A 83 -15.85 25.02 -1.65
CA GLY A 83 -15.97 24.53 -3.03
C GLY A 83 -16.77 23.25 -3.19
N GLY A 84 -16.87 22.47 -2.11
CA GLY A 84 -17.53 21.18 -2.12
C GLY A 84 -19.02 21.25 -2.46
N ALA A 85 -19.53 20.18 -3.05
CA ALA A 85 -20.96 20.00 -3.27
C ALA A 85 -21.72 19.97 -1.93
N LYS A 86 -23.01 20.35 -2.00
CA LYS A 86 -23.92 20.33 -0.84
C LYS A 86 -23.93 18.94 -0.19
N GLY A 87 -23.77 18.93 1.12
CA GLY A 87 -23.67 17.69 1.91
C GLY A 87 -22.24 17.22 2.18
N SER A 88 -21.22 17.96 1.74
CA SER A 88 -19.85 17.77 2.26
C SER A 88 -19.81 17.96 3.78
N ARG A 89 -18.91 17.23 4.44
CA ARG A 89 -18.79 17.21 5.90
C ARG A 89 -17.34 17.40 6.30
N ILE A 90 -17.12 18.15 7.37
CA ILE A 90 -15.83 18.25 8.05
C ILE A 90 -16.04 17.63 9.42
N LEU A 91 -15.27 16.59 9.73
CA LEU A 91 -15.20 16.00 11.06
C LEU A 91 -13.95 16.54 11.72
N ILE A 92 -14.11 17.09 12.92
CA ILE A 92 -13.01 17.62 13.71
C ILE A 92 -12.96 16.80 14.99
N THR A 93 -11.78 16.26 15.30
CA THR A 93 -11.50 15.72 16.63
C THR A 93 -10.67 16.76 17.39
N THR A 94 -10.97 16.93 18.66
CA THR A 94 -10.26 17.88 19.53
C THR A 94 -10.47 17.47 20.97
N SER A 95 -9.47 17.73 21.81
CA SER A 95 -9.55 17.62 23.26
C SER A 95 -10.13 18.89 23.92
N SER A 96 -10.25 20.01 23.17
CA SER A 96 -10.76 21.29 23.66
C SER A 96 -12.23 21.51 23.33
N GLU A 97 -13.05 21.64 24.37
CA GLU A 97 -14.47 22.02 24.22
C GLU A 97 -14.60 23.42 23.58
N GLN A 98 -13.62 24.30 23.81
CA GLN A 98 -13.62 25.65 23.24
C GLN A 98 -13.36 25.63 21.74
N VAL A 99 -12.48 24.74 21.25
CA VAL A 99 -12.33 24.46 19.82
C VAL A 99 -13.65 23.94 19.26
N ALA A 100 -14.32 22.97 19.90
CA ALA A 100 -15.60 22.46 19.42
C ALA A 100 -16.68 23.56 19.28
N LYS A 101 -16.71 24.53 20.22
CA LYS A 101 -17.61 25.70 20.22
C LYS A 101 -17.26 26.74 19.16
N THR A 102 -15.97 26.95 18.89
CA THR A 102 -15.48 27.99 17.97
C THR A 102 -15.88 27.74 16.52
N PHE A 103 -16.16 26.49 16.16
CA PHE A 103 -16.32 26.05 14.78
C PHE A 103 -17.75 26.13 14.22
N ASP A 104 -18.72 26.69 14.95
CA ASP A 104 -20.17 26.68 14.60
C ASP A 104 -20.62 25.26 14.16
N SER A 105 -20.15 24.25 14.88
CA SER A 105 -20.37 22.84 14.56
C SER A 105 -21.87 22.52 14.59
N THR A 106 -22.38 21.93 13.51
CA THR A 106 -23.80 21.51 13.43
C THR A 106 -24.13 20.35 14.37
N PHE A 107 -23.12 19.56 14.75
CA PHE A 107 -23.25 18.44 15.67
C PHE A 107 -21.93 18.26 16.42
N VAL A 108 -22.01 18.09 17.74
CA VAL A 108 -20.86 17.77 18.61
C VAL A 108 -21.12 16.41 19.22
N HIS A 109 -20.20 15.46 19.01
CA HIS A 109 -20.27 14.14 19.60
C HIS A 109 -19.23 14.01 20.71
N LEU A 110 -19.71 13.90 21.95
CA LEU A 110 -18.85 13.60 23.09
C LEU A 110 -18.63 12.10 23.16
N LEU A 111 -17.40 11.66 22.89
CA LEU A 111 -16.99 10.26 23.02
C LEU A 111 -17.10 9.84 24.49
N GLN A 112 -17.87 8.78 24.74
CA GLN A 112 -18.03 8.22 26.07
C GLN A 112 -16.90 7.25 26.39
N ILE A 113 -16.62 7.08 27.69
CA ILE A 113 -15.76 6.01 28.20
C ILE A 113 -16.35 4.63 27.90
N LEU A 114 -15.52 3.60 27.92
CA LEU A 114 -15.98 2.23 27.75
C LEU A 114 -16.80 1.79 28.98
N ASP A 115 -17.89 1.08 28.74
CA ASP A 115 -18.59 0.37 29.81
C ASP A 115 -17.72 -0.75 30.40
N ALA A 116 -18.13 -1.28 31.56
CA ALA A 116 -17.37 -2.31 32.27
C ALA A 116 -17.13 -3.59 31.43
N SER A 117 -18.09 -3.98 30.59
CA SER A 117 -18.01 -5.21 29.78
C SER A 117 -16.99 -5.06 28.66
N ASN A 118 -17.05 -3.94 27.93
CA ASN A 118 -16.12 -3.62 26.85
C ASN A 118 -14.72 -3.30 27.40
N SER A 119 -14.63 -2.66 28.58
CA SER A 119 -13.36 -2.42 29.28
C SER A 119 -12.67 -3.73 29.66
N TRP A 120 -13.44 -4.68 30.21
CA TRP A 120 -12.95 -6.01 30.56
C TRP A 120 -12.50 -6.80 29.32
N LEU A 121 -13.30 -6.78 28.25
CA LEU A 121 -12.96 -7.45 26.99
C LEU A 121 -11.65 -6.91 26.39
N LEU A 122 -11.48 -5.58 26.40
CA LEU A 122 -10.24 -4.94 25.96
C LEU A 122 -9.06 -5.35 26.86
N PHE A 123 -9.25 -5.38 28.17
CA PHE A 123 -8.21 -5.80 29.11
C PHE A 123 -7.80 -7.28 28.91
N GLN A 124 -8.77 -8.18 28.68
CA GLN A 124 -8.49 -9.59 28.38
C GLN A 124 -7.66 -9.76 27.12
N LYS A 125 -7.98 -9.01 26.06
CA LYS A 125 -7.20 -8.95 24.81
C LYS A 125 -5.76 -8.53 25.08
N MET A 126 -5.58 -7.49 25.88
CA MET A 126 -4.26 -6.89 26.13
C MET A 126 -3.40 -7.74 27.06
N THR A 127 -4.00 -8.44 28.02
CA THR A 127 -3.30 -9.36 28.95
C THR A 127 -3.09 -10.77 28.39
N GLY A 128 -3.79 -11.13 27.31
CA GLY A 128 -3.75 -12.48 26.71
C GLY A 128 -4.61 -13.51 27.45
N LEU A 129 -5.65 -13.07 28.17
CA LEU A 129 -6.60 -13.94 28.87
C LEU A 129 -7.72 -14.50 27.95
N GLU A 130 -7.83 -14.02 26.71
CA GLU A 130 -8.93 -14.30 25.77
C GLU A 130 -9.07 -15.78 25.35
N GLY A 131 -8.01 -16.60 25.47
CA GLY A 131 -8.00 -18.02 25.06
C GLY A 131 -7.97 -19.06 26.18
N ARG A 132 -8.16 -18.67 27.45
CA ARG A 132 -8.00 -19.56 28.62
C ARG A 132 -9.30 -20.10 29.21
N LEU A 133 -10.43 -19.86 28.56
CA LEU A 133 -11.74 -20.38 28.97
C LEU A 133 -12.16 -21.63 28.18
N ASP A 134 -11.47 -21.95 27.08
CA ASP A 134 -11.83 -23.08 26.19
C ASP A 134 -11.05 -24.39 26.45
N SER A 135 -10.06 -24.39 27.36
CA SER A 135 -9.26 -25.57 27.69
C SER A 135 -9.77 -26.26 28.96
N GLN A 136 -10.44 -27.41 28.78
CA GLN A 136 -10.80 -28.35 29.86
C GLN A 136 -9.53 -28.97 30.47
N GLU A 137 -8.84 -28.29 31.39
CA GLU A 137 -7.80 -28.91 32.25
C GLU A 137 -7.95 -28.44 33.71
N ALA A 138 -8.44 -29.35 34.55
CA ALA A 138 -9.02 -29.11 35.87
C ALA A 138 -8.04 -28.75 37.02
N GLU A 139 -6.75 -28.47 36.75
CA GLU A 139 -5.81 -27.93 37.75
C GLU A 139 -5.53 -26.44 37.57
N HIS A 140 -6.01 -25.81 36.48
CA HIS A 140 -5.78 -24.40 36.16
C HIS A 140 -6.88 -23.43 36.65
N ASP A 141 -7.99 -23.93 37.19
CA ASP A 141 -9.18 -23.12 37.48
C ASP A 141 -9.01 -22.15 38.66
N GLN A 142 -8.30 -22.53 39.74
CA GLN A 142 -8.15 -21.64 40.90
C GLN A 142 -7.23 -20.44 40.62
N LYS A 143 -6.11 -20.68 39.91
CA LYS A 143 -5.13 -19.65 39.58
C LYS A 143 -5.67 -18.68 38.53
N ASN A 144 -6.41 -19.18 37.54
CA ASN A 144 -7.10 -18.36 36.55
C ASN A 144 -8.24 -17.54 37.19
N SER A 145 -8.97 -18.10 38.16
CA SER A 145 -9.99 -17.38 38.93
C SER A 145 -9.42 -16.17 39.68
N ASN A 146 -8.25 -16.33 40.32
CA ASN A 146 -7.61 -15.22 41.04
C ASN A 146 -7.15 -14.10 40.09
N PHE A 147 -6.50 -14.42 38.96
CA PHE A 147 -6.09 -13.41 37.96
C PHE A 147 -7.29 -12.67 37.37
N ILE A 148 -8.39 -13.38 37.10
CA ILE A 148 -9.64 -12.76 36.61
C ILE A 148 -10.18 -11.80 37.66
N LYS A 149 -10.26 -12.21 38.93
CA LYS A 149 -10.75 -11.36 40.02
C LYS A 149 -9.91 -10.10 40.19
N ILE A 150 -8.59 -10.24 40.29
CA ILE A 150 -7.66 -9.10 40.41
C ILE A 150 -7.75 -8.21 39.17
N GLY A 151 -7.84 -8.79 37.98
CA GLY A 151 -7.99 -8.06 36.73
C GLY A 151 -9.28 -7.24 36.68
N MET A 152 -10.42 -7.80 37.10
CA MET A 152 -11.70 -7.08 37.16
C MET A 152 -11.64 -5.93 38.15
N GLU A 153 -11.02 -6.12 39.31
CA GLU A 153 -10.77 -5.03 40.28
C GLU A 153 -9.90 -3.93 39.66
N ILE A 154 -8.80 -4.29 38.99
CA ILE A 154 -7.94 -3.32 38.28
C ILE A 154 -8.77 -2.54 37.25
N VAL A 155 -9.49 -3.22 36.37
CA VAL A 155 -10.30 -2.56 35.32
C VAL A 155 -11.34 -1.61 35.90
N SER A 156 -11.94 -1.96 37.04
CA SER A 156 -12.89 -1.07 37.73
C SER A 156 -12.24 0.23 38.23
N MET A 157 -10.95 0.22 38.53
CA MET A 157 -10.19 1.40 38.93
C MET A 157 -9.79 2.29 37.73
N LEU A 158 -9.78 1.76 36.50
CA LEU A 158 -9.28 2.46 35.31
C LEU A 158 -10.32 3.35 34.61
N ASN A 159 -11.53 3.48 35.16
CA ASN A 159 -12.60 4.37 34.70
C ASN A 159 -12.94 4.28 33.19
N GLY A 160 -12.74 3.11 32.58
CA GLY A 160 -13.16 2.85 31.20
C GLY A 160 -12.35 3.55 30.10
N VAL A 161 -11.18 4.13 30.40
CA VAL A 161 -10.34 4.83 29.40
C VAL A 161 -9.53 3.80 28.56
N PRO A 162 -9.75 3.68 27.23
CA PRO A 162 -9.13 2.62 26.43
C PRO A 162 -7.59 2.62 26.45
N LEU A 163 -6.95 3.79 26.36
CA LEU A 163 -5.49 3.91 26.34
C LEU A 163 -4.86 3.42 27.64
N VAL A 164 -5.46 3.78 28.77
CA VAL A 164 -5.05 3.36 30.12
C VAL A 164 -5.18 1.84 30.26
N ILE A 165 -6.33 1.28 29.85
CA ILE A 165 -6.58 -0.18 29.89
C ILE A 165 -5.54 -0.92 29.05
N ARG A 166 -5.22 -0.41 27.86
CA ARG A 166 -4.21 -1.00 26.97
C ARG A 166 -2.82 -0.99 27.58
N ASN A 167 -2.42 0.13 28.18
CA ASN A 167 -1.12 0.29 28.82
C ASN A 167 -0.93 -0.65 30.00
N ILE A 168 -1.89 -0.64 30.94
CA ILE A 168 -1.85 -1.51 32.12
C ILE A 168 -1.94 -2.99 31.70
N GLY A 169 -2.82 -3.32 30.75
CA GLY A 169 -2.92 -4.68 30.21
C GLY A 169 -1.61 -5.18 29.61
N GLY A 170 -0.91 -4.34 28.83
CA GLY A 170 0.41 -4.65 28.27
C GLY A 170 1.49 -4.83 29.34
N LEU A 171 1.55 -3.95 30.35
CA LEU A 171 2.47 -4.07 31.48
C LEU A 171 2.28 -5.38 32.26
N LEU A 172 1.02 -5.74 32.50
CA LEU A 172 0.66 -6.94 33.26
C LEU A 172 0.87 -8.23 32.46
N LYS A 173 0.74 -8.18 31.12
CA LYS A 173 1.04 -9.30 30.23
C LYS A 173 2.48 -9.80 30.40
N ASP A 174 3.42 -8.88 30.56
CA ASP A 174 4.84 -9.20 30.73
C ASP A 174 5.14 -9.81 32.12
N ASN A 175 4.24 -9.61 33.10
CA ASN A 175 4.41 -10.05 34.49
C ASN A 175 3.41 -11.15 34.86
N LYS A 176 3.84 -12.41 34.79
CA LYS A 176 2.98 -13.59 35.04
C LYS A 176 2.77 -13.94 36.53
N SER A 177 3.08 -13.05 37.45
CA SER A 177 3.02 -13.29 38.90
C SER A 177 1.77 -12.70 39.52
N GLU A 178 0.96 -13.53 40.18
CA GLU A 178 -0.24 -13.12 40.90
C GLU A 178 0.09 -12.12 42.03
N ARG A 179 1.18 -12.37 42.77
CA ARG A 179 1.66 -11.46 43.82
C ARG A 179 2.02 -10.08 43.28
N PHE A 180 2.55 -10.03 42.05
CA PHE A 180 2.86 -8.77 41.39
C PHE A 180 1.58 -8.01 41.04
N TRP A 181 0.57 -8.67 40.46
CA TRP A 181 -0.71 -8.05 40.13
C TRP A 181 -1.41 -7.47 41.37
N LEU A 182 -1.45 -8.23 42.48
CA LEU A 182 -1.97 -7.75 43.76
C LEU A 182 -1.19 -6.55 44.28
N SER A 183 0.14 -6.65 44.35
CA SER A 183 0.97 -5.54 44.83
C SER A 183 0.87 -4.29 43.94
N PHE A 184 0.73 -4.46 42.63
CA PHE A 184 0.58 -3.36 41.68
C PHE A 184 -0.75 -2.64 41.91
N LYS A 185 -1.85 -3.40 42.05
CA LYS A 185 -3.17 -2.87 42.38
C LYS A 185 -3.17 -2.12 43.72
N ASP A 186 -2.71 -2.76 44.79
CA ASP A 186 -2.87 -2.26 46.15
C ASP A 186 -1.88 -1.14 46.52
N LYS A 187 -0.75 -1.03 45.82
CA LYS A 187 0.27 0.00 46.09
C LYS A 187 0.33 1.06 45.00
N GLU A 188 0.58 0.67 43.76
CA GLU A 188 0.86 1.63 42.68
C GLU A 188 -0.44 2.27 42.20
N LEU A 189 -1.42 1.48 41.72
CA LEU A 189 -2.69 2.02 41.25
C LEU A 189 -3.46 2.73 42.37
N TYR A 190 -3.50 2.16 43.57
CA TYR A 190 -4.12 2.82 44.71
C TYR A 190 -3.49 4.19 45.01
N GLN A 191 -2.17 4.36 44.86
CA GLN A 191 -1.51 5.66 45.04
C GLN A 191 -1.89 6.68 43.97
N VAL A 192 -2.02 6.24 42.70
CA VAL A 192 -2.44 7.12 41.60
C VAL A 192 -3.82 7.72 41.87
N PHE A 193 -4.77 6.91 42.31
CA PHE A 193 -6.16 7.34 42.56
C PHE A 193 -6.43 7.85 43.99
N ARG A 194 -5.39 8.00 44.83
CA ARG A 194 -5.56 8.42 46.24
C ARG A 194 -5.78 9.92 46.42
N GLN A 195 -5.27 10.72 45.49
CA GLN A 195 -5.31 12.17 45.58
C GLN A 195 -6.41 12.66 44.63
N GLU A 196 -7.33 13.51 45.10
CA GLU A 196 -8.27 14.23 44.22
C GLU A 196 -7.45 15.07 43.23
N GLN A 197 -7.14 14.49 42.08
CA GLN A 197 -6.38 15.11 41.01
C GLN A 197 -7.23 15.15 39.74
N ASP A 198 -6.84 16.04 38.82
CA ASP A 198 -7.43 16.08 37.49
C ASP A 198 -7.17 14.78 36.71
N ALA A 199 -8.13 14.33 35.92
CA ALA A 199 -8.08 13.11 35.12
C ALA A 199 -6.88 13.07 34.16
N LEU A 200 -6.43 14.23 33.66
CA LEU A 200 -5.21 14.34 32.86
C LEU A 200 -3.96 13.94 33.65
N LYS A 201 -3.93 14.28 34.93
CA LYS A 201 -2.81 13.98 35.83
C LYS A 201 -2.81 12.50 36.22
N GLU A 202 -3.99 11.93 36.46
CA GLU A 202 -4.16 10.47 36.64
C GLU A 202 -3.67 9.71 35.40
N MET A 203 -4.09 10.14 34.20
CA MET A 203 -3.62 9.55 32.94
C MET A 203 -2.10 9.63 32.80
N GLN A 204 -1.50 10.80 33.07
CA GLN A 204 -0.05 10.97 33.02
C GLN A 204 0.68 10.03 33.98
N LEU A 205 0.21 9.91 35.24
CA LEU A 205 0.78 9.01 36.23
C LEU A 205 0.69 7.54 35.81
N ILE A 206 -0.40 7.14 35.16
CA ILE A 206 -0.56 5.77 34.62
C ILE A 206 0.42 5.49 33.48
N LEU A 207 0.63 6.45 32.59
CA LEU A 207 1.63 6.33 31.52
C LEU A 207 3.05 6.29 32.11
N GLU A 208 3.33 7.09 33.14
CA GLU A 208 4.58 7.06 33.90
C GLU A 208 4.83 5.69 34.56
N LEU A 209 3.80 5.02 35.09
CA LEU A 209 3.92 3.64 35.58
C LEU A 209 4.35 2.69 34.46
N SER A 210 3.81 2.84 33.24
CA SER A 210 4.15 1.99 32.10
C SER A 210 5.63 2.11 31.71
N TYR A 211 6.20 3.31 31.85
CA TYR A 211 7.63 3.58 31.71
C TYR A 211 8.46 3.07 32.89
N LYS A 212 8.04 3.32 34.14
CA LYS A 212 8.73 2.90 35.38
C LYS A 212 8.98 1.38 35.41
N TYR A 213 8.03 0.62 34.88
CA TYR A 213 8.05 -0.85 34.86
C TYR A 213 8.58 -1.44 33.55
N LEU A 214 9.32 -0.67 32.73
CA LEU A 214 10.02 -1.23 31.57
C LEU A 214 11.18 -2.15 32.03
N PRO A 215 11.41 -3.30 31.35
CA PRO A 215 12.27 -4.35 31.89
C PRO A 215 13.77 -4.02 31.95
N SER A 216 14.26 -3.06 31.18
CA SER A 216 15.69 -2.72 31.15
C SER A 216 15.94 -1.22 31.02
N PHE A 217 17.05 -0.76 31.61
CA PHE A 217 17.51 0.62 31.47
C PHE A 217 17.77 1.00 29.99
N ASN A 218 18.25 0.04 29.20
CA ASN A 218 18.49 0.21 27.77
C ASN A 218 17.20 0.49 26.99
N LEU A 219 16.13 -0.24 27.31
CA LEU A 219 14.81 0.02 26.72
C LEU A 219 14.26 1.41 27.09
N ASN A 220 14.54 1.88 28.31
CA ASN A 220 14.17 3.25 28.73
C ASN A 220 14.88 4.30 27.87
N GLN A 221 16.16 4.08 27.54
CA GLN A 221 16.89 4.98 26.64
C GLN A 221 16.31 4.97 25.22
N CYS A 222 15.93 3.78 24.71
CA CYS A 222 15.25 3.66 23.42
C CYS A 222 13.94 4.47 23.37
N PHE A 223 13.11 4.39 24.41
CA PHE A 223 11.89 5.19 24.50
C PHE A 223 12.17 6.70 24.59
N ARG A 224 13.09 7.12 25.48
CA ARG A 224 13.47 8.53 25.62
C ARG A 224 13.99 9.13 24.31
N TYR A 225 14.73 8.34 23.53
CA TYR A 225 15.22 8.76 22.22
C TYR A 225 14.10 9.08 21.23
N CYS A 226 12.95 8.41 21.35
CA CYS A 226 11.81 8.68 20.48
C CYS A 226 11.21 10.08 20.67
N ALA A 227 11.48 10.78 21.78
CA ALA A 227 11.13 12.19 21.98
C ALA A 227 11.78 13.13 20.95
N LEU A 228 12.77 12.62 20.18
CA LEU A 228 13.40 13.34 19.09
C LEU A 228 12.45 13.57 17.90
N PHE A 229 11.52 12.65 17.66
CA PHE A 229 10.64 12.70 16.49
C PHE A 229 9.40 13.55 16.79
N PRO A 230 8.93 14.40 15.84
CA PRO A 230 7.70 15.16 16.02
C PRO A 230 6.46 14.28 16.27
N LYS A 231 5.38 14.89 16.78
CA LYS A 231 4.04 14.28 16.80
C LYS A 231 3.63 13.88 15.38
N ASP A 232 2.87 12.79 15.26
CA ASP A 232 2.50 12.12 13.99
C ASP A 232 3.64 11.61 13.10
N TYR A 233 4.89 11.72 13.54
CA TYR A 233 6.01 11.29 12.73
C TYR A 233 5.92 9.80 12.45
N LYS A 234 5.96 9.44 11.16
CA LYS A 234 5.98 8.05 10.71
C LYS A 234 7.37 7.47 10.88
N ILE A 235 7.59 6.79 12.01
CA ILE A 235 8.86 6.17 12.36
C ILE A 235 9.03 4.87 11.58
N GLN A 236 10.11 4.75 10.81
CA GLN A 236 10.51 3.50 10.17
C GLN A 236 11.19 2.59 11.20
N LYS A 237 10.69 1.35 11.36
CA LYS A 237 11.15 0.40 12.41
C LYS A 237 12.65 0.13 12.31
N ASP A 238 13.12 -0.30 11.14
CA ASP A 238 14.53 -0.67 10.92
C ASP A 238 15.47 0.51 11.16
N GLU A 239 15.08 1.71 10.73
CA GLU A 239 15.88 2.92 10.93
C GLU A 239 15.97 3.31 12.40
N LEU A 240 14.88 3.20 13.16
CA LEU A 240 14.87 3.46 14.59
C LEU A 240 15.82 2.52 15.34
N ILE A 241 15.78 1.23 15.01
CA ILE A 241 16.67 0.22 15.60
C ILE A 241 18.14 0.53 15.28
N LEU A 242 18.45 0.92 14.03
CA LEU A 242 19.81 1.32 13.63
C LEU A 242 20.28 2.58 14.39
N LEU A 243 19.39 3.54 14.65
CA LEU A 243 19.70 4.72 15.46
C LEU A 243 19.96 4.36 16.93
N TRP A 244 19.12 3.51 17.54
CA TRP A 244 19.34 3.01 18.90
C TRP A 244 20.67 2.26 19.03
N ARG A 245 21.02 1.45 18.04
CA ARG A 245 22.31 0.77 17.95
C ARG A 245 23.47 1.76 17.91
N ALA A 246 23.40 2.77 17.03
CA ALA A 246 24.43 3.80 16.90
C ALA A 246 24.61 4.64 18.18
N GLN A 247 23.57 4.79 19.00
CA GLN A 247 23.71 5.40 20.32
C GLN A 247 24.31 4.47 21.38
N GLY A 248 24.30 3.15 21.14
CA GLY A 248 24.76 2.12 22.07
C GLY A 248 23.70 1.70 23.08
N PHE A 249 22.41 1.92 22.78
CA PHE A 249 21.30 1.52 23.64
C PHE A 249 21.00 0.02 23.54
N ILE A 250 21.32 -0.60 22.41
CA ILE A 250 21.19 -2.05 22.22
C ILE A 250 22.51 -2.70 22.66
N GLN A 251 22.45 -3.55 23.69
CA GLN A 251 23.63 -4.24 24.23
C GLN A 251 23.40 -5.76 24.22
N PRO A 252 24.44 -6.57 23.98
CA PRO A 252 24.33 -8.03 24.00
C PRO A 252 24.12 -8.54 25.43
N ASN A 253 23.21 -9.50 25.61
CA ASN A 253 22.95 -10.13 26.90
C ASN A 253 24.05 -11.15 27.23
N GLY A 254 25.17 -10.68 27.80
CA GLY A 254 26.19 -11.51 28.48
C GLY A 254 27.03 -12.46 27.61
N ASN A 255 26.55 -12.85 26.43
CA ASN A 255 27.30 -13.61 25.42
C ASN A 255 27.80 -12.62 24.35
N ASN A 256 29.12 -12.61 24.12
CA ASN A 256 29.84 -11.70 23.22
C ASN A 256 29.51 -11.83 21.72
N ASP A 257 28.36 -12.40 21.36
CA ASP A 257 27.93 -12.55 19.98
C ASP A 257 27.13 -11.31 19.55
N ASP A 258 27.80 -10.39 18.85
CA ASP A 258 27.20 -9.24 18.12
C ASP A 258 26.06 -9.67 17.16
N ASN A 259 25.99 -10.96 16.86
CA ASN A 259 25.04 -11.65 16.00
C ASN A 259 23.56 -11.58 16.46
N TYR A 260 23.23 -11.03 17.61
CA TYR A 260 21.84 -10.91 18.07
C TYR A 260 21.36 -9.47 18.26
N LEU A 261 22.14 -8.46 17.89
CA LEU A 261 21.78 -7.06 18.21
C LEU A 261 20.55 -6.57 17.44
N VAL A 262 20.35 -7.00 16.19
CA VAL A 262 19.13 -6.66 15.44
C VAL A 262 17.92 -7.31 16.08
N ASP A 263 18.02 -8.59 16.48
CA ASP A 263 16.95 -9.31 17.18
C ASP A 263 16.63 -8.68 18.55
N ILE A 264 17.64 -8.27 19.32
CA ILE A 264 17.43 -7.56 20.60
C ILE A 264 16.76 -6.20 20.37
N GLY A 265 17.15 -5.49 19.30
CA GLY A 265 16.49 -4.26 18.89
C GLY A 265 15.03 -4.46 18.50
N ASP A 266 14.74 -5.56 17.80
CA ASP A 266 13.39 -5.99 17.44
C ASP A 266 12.56 -6.31 18.69
N ASP A 267 13.11 -7.09 19.62
CA ASP A 267 12.49 -7.42 20.90
C ASP A 267 12.16 -6.16 21.72
N TYR A 268 13.09 -5.20 21.76
CA TYR A 268 12.87 -3.90 22.41
C TYR A 268 11.72 -3.14 21.74
N PHE A 269 11.71 -3.08 20.40
CA PHE A 269 10.62 -2.46 19.65
C PHE A 269 9.27 -3.15 19.95
N MET A 270 9.24 -4.48 19.94
CA MET A 270 8.03 -5.27 20.18
C MET A 270 7.53 -5.17 21.62
N GLN A 271 8.41 -4.97 22.61
CA GLN A 271 8.04 -4.68 24.00
C GLN A 271 7.40 -3.29 24.17
N LEU A 272 7.93 -2.27 23.49
CA LEU A 272 7.27 -0.95 23.48
C LEU A 272 5.91 -1.03 22.79
N LEU A 273 5.82 -1.79 21.68
CA LEU A 273 4.58 -2.02 20.96
C LEU A 273 3.54 -2.76 21.82
N SER A 274 3.93 -3.82 22.55
CA SER A 274 3.01 -4.60 23.40
C SER A 274 2.40 -3.74 24.51
N ARG A 275 3.11 -2.69 24.93
CA ARG A 275 2.67 -1.70 25.92
C ARG A 275 1.95 -0.50 25.30
N SER A 276 1.62 -0.56 24.01
CA SER A 276 0.91 0.50 23.28
C SER A 276 1.63 1.86 23.23
N PHE A 277 2.96 1.87 23.29
CA PHE A 277 3.75 3.08 23.06
C PHE A 277 3.69 3.51 21.59
N PHE A 278 3.52 2.54 20.68
CA PHE A 278 3.38 2.75 19.25
C PHE A 278 1.97 2.37 18.77
N GLN A 279 1.51 3.04 17.72
CA GLN A 279 0.23 2.85 17.06
C GLN A 279 0.37 2.96 15.53
N GLU A 280 -0.74 2.75 14.80
CA GLU A 280 -0.83 2.91 13.34
C GLU A 280 0.29 2.21 12.57
N PHE A 281 0.35 0.88 12.70
CA PHE A 281 1.39 0.10 12.04
C PHE A 281 1.06 -0.19 10.57
N GLU A 282 2.06 -0.03 9.72
CA GLU A 282 2.06 -0.58 8.37
C GLU A 282 2.81 -1.89 8.37
N LYS A 283 2.24 -2.91 7.73
CA LYS A 283 2.87 -4.23 7.59
C LYS A 283 3.23 -4.49 6.13
N ASP A 284 4.32 -5.20 5.91
CA ASP A 284 4.68 -5.68 4.57
C ASP A 284 3.84 -6.90 4.16
N ALA A 285 4.08 -7.41 2.96
CA ALA A 285 3.39 -8.59 2.43
C ALA A 285 3.65 -9.88 3.23
N SER A 286 4.68 -9.90 4.07
CA SER A 286 5.03 -11.02 4.94
C SER A 286 4.40 -10.92 6.34
N GLY A 287 3.75 -9.80 6.65
CA GLY A 287 3.11 -9.51 7.93
C GLY A 287 4.02 -8.79 8.94
N GLU A 288 5.25 -8.45 8.56
CA GLU A 288 6.23 -7.76 9.39
C GLU A 288 5.93 -6.27 9.47
N ILE A 289 6.14 -5.66 10.64
CA ILE A 289 5.87 -4.22 10.87
C ILE A 289 6.98 -3.39 10.22
N MET A 290 6.62 -2.51 9.29
CA MET A 290 7.54 -1.62 8.58
C MET A 290 7.70 -0.26 9.25
N SER A 291 6.59 0.29 9.73
CA SER A 291 6.57 1.61 10.35
C SER A 291 5.40 1.76 11.32
N CYS A 292 5.53 2.71 12.24
CA CYS A 292 4.52 3.05 13.23
C CYS A 292 4.55 4.55 13.54
N LYS A 293 3.61 5.01 14.36
CA LYS A 293 3.63 6.32 15.00
C LYS A 293 3.65 6.18 16.52
N MET A 294 4.11 7.21 17.22
CA MET A 294 3.95 7.32 18.68
C MET A 294 2.63 8.04 18.98
N HIS A 295 1.90 7.59 20.00
CA HIS A 295 0.70 8.30 20.47
C HIS A 295 1.11 9.63 21.13
N ASP A 296 0.35 10.72 20.96
CA ASP A 296 0.77 12.06 21.41
C ASP A 296 1.02 12.15 22.92
N LEU A 297 0.13 11.59 23.75
CA LEU A 297 0.36 11.47 25.19
C LEU A 297 1.64 10.68 25.55
N MET A 298 2.02 9.68 24.74
CA MET A 298 3.28 8.95 24.92
C MET A 298 4.49 9.77 24.48
N HIS A 299 4.33 10.55 23.41
CA HIS A 299 5.33 11.50 22.98
C HIS A 299 5.55 12.59 24.04
N ASP A 300 4.49 13.13 24.64
CA ASP A 300 4.57 14.14 25.69
C ASP A 300 5.24 13.58 26.96
N LEU A 301 4.93 12.33 27.33
CA LEU A 301 5.66 11.61 28.36
C LEU A 301 7.15 11.47 28.00
N ALA A 302 7.48 11.08 26.77
CA ALA A 302 8.86 10.94 26.32
C ALA A 302 9.61 12.28 26.38
N CYS A 303 8.99 13.39 25.96
CA CYS A 303 9.54 14.74 26.06
C CYS A 303 9.76 15.17 27.52
N SER A 304 8.79 14.91 28.41
CA SER A 304 8.90 15.20 29.84
C SER A 304 10.10 14.47 30.47
N ILE A 305 10.29 13.19 30.13
CA ILE A 305 11.40 12.38 30.65
C ILE A 305 12.74 12.77 30.01
N ALA A 306 12.76 13.07 28.71
CA ALA A 306 13.97 13.47 27.98
C ALA A 306 14.45 14.88 28.37
N ASN A 307 13.53 15.77 28.76
CA ASN A 307 13.83 17.17 29.08
C ASN A 307 14.65 17.82 27.94
N ASN A 308 15.60 18.69 28.25
CA ASN A 308 16.49 19.33 27.25
C ASN A 308 17.52 18.39 26.58
N GLU A 309 17.48 17.06 26.77
CA GLU A 309 18.38 16.15 26.04
C GLU A 309 17.98 15.97 24.57
N CYS A 310 16.67 15.94 24.29
CA CYS A 310 16.10 15.86 22.94
C CYS A 310 15.45 17.20 22.62
N VAL A 311 16.02 17.94 21.66
CA VAL A 311 15.52 19.26 21.29
C VAL A 311 15.09 19.27 19.83
N ARG A 312 13.91 19.83 19.60
CA ARG A 312 13.38 20.10 18.25
C ARG A 312 13.75 21.54 17.85
N GLY A 313 14.15 21.74 16.60
CA GLY A 313 14.49 23.05 16.03
C GLY A 313 13.25 23.88 15.71
N LEU A 314 12.46 24.21 16.72
CA LEU A 314 11.30 25.10 16.64
C LEU A 314 11.64 26.46 17.26
N LYS A 315 10.89 27.50 16.88
CA LYS A 315 11.11 28.85 17.38
C LYS A 315 10.87 28.90 18.90
N GLY A 316 11.87 29.34 19.67
CA GLY A 316 11.77 29.51 21.12
C GLY A 316 12.22 28.31 21.95
N ASN A 317 12.68 27.20 21.33
CA ASN A 317 13.29 26.11 22.08
C ASN A 317 14.73 26.45 22.49
N ASP A 318 15.05 26.26 23.77
CA ASP A 318 16.38 26.51 24.32
C ASP A 318 17.36 25.38 23.97
N ILE A 319 18.28 25.65 23.05
CA ILE A 319 19.44 24.77 22.81
C ILE A 319 20.52 25.10 23.83
N ASP A 320 20.92 24.10 24.61
CA ASP A 320 21.88 24.27 25.70
C ASP A 320 22.94 23.14 25.72
N LYS A 321 23.78 23.15 26.75
CA LYS A 321 24.85 22.14 26.94
C LYS A 321 24.33 20.74 27.28
N ARG A 322 23.06 20.59 27.68
CA ARG A 322 22.39 19.30 27.97
C ARG A 322 21.84 18.67 26.70
N THR A 323 21.59 19.44 25.64
CA THR A 323 21.18 18.91 24.34
C THR A 323 22.14 17.82 23.85
N ARG A 324 21.59 16.64 23.55
CA ARG A 324 22.28 15.45 23.02
C ARG A 324 21.75 15.04 21.67
N HIS A 325 20.47 15.27 21.41
CA HIS A 325 19.81 14.88 20.18
C HIS A 325 19.03 16.08 19.65
N PHE A 326 19.26 16.42 18.39
CA PHE A 326 18.64 17.58 17.75
C PHE A 326 17.92 17.16 16.48
N PHE A 327 16.66 17.57 16.35
CA PHE A 327 15.84 17.37 15.15
C PHE A 327 15.53 18.72 14.51
N LEU A 328 15.92 18.91 13.26
CA LEU A 328 15.65 20.13 12.48
C LEU A 328 14.50 19.87 11.49
N GLU A 329 13.43 20.66 11.63
CA GLU A 329 12.24 20.62 10.78
C GLU A 329 12.10 21.94 9.99
N GLY A 330 12.19 21.89 8.67
CA GLY A 330 11.91 23.05 7.80
C GLY A 330 12.90 24.22 7.89
N ARG A 331 12.55 25.35 7.23
CA ARG A 331 13.43 26.53 7.01
C ARG A 331 13.15 27.75 7.88
N SER A 332 12.00 27.86 8.54
CA SER A 332 11.50 29.16 9.04
C SER A 332 12.46 29.89 10.00
N HIS A 333 13.37 29.17 10.67
CA HIS A 333 14.34 29.75 11.62
C HIS A 333 15.76 29.14 11.54
N GLU A 334 16.15 28.55 10.40
CA GLU A 334 17.40 27.77 10.27
C GLU A 334 18.63 28.57 10.73
N ASN A 335 18.85 29.80 10.25
CA ASN A 335 20.07 30.57 10.58
C ASN A 335 20.23 30.88 12.07
N GLN A 336 19.13 31.16 12.78
CA GLN A 336 19.17 31.44 14.22
C GLN A 336 19.43 30.16 15.02
N LEU A 337 18.68 29.09 14.74
CA LEU A 337 18.81 27.80 15.40
C LEU A 337 20.19 27.17 15.19
N MET A 338 20.72 27.34 13.99
CA MET A 338 22.04 26.87 13.61
C MET A 338 23.15 27.60 14.40
N GLY A 339 23.04 28.93 14.61
CA GLY A 339 23.91 29.66 15.53
C GLY A 339 23.85 29.14 16.98
N ASP A 340 22.65 28.84 17.47
CA ASP A 340 22.42 28.31 18.82
C ASP A 340 22.93 26.86 18.99
N LEU A 341 23.01 26.07 17.92
CA LEU A 341 23.51 24.69 17.95
C LEU A 341 24.97 24.61 18.41
N SER A 342 25.75 25.68 18.23
CA SER A 342 27.11 25.80 18.78
C SER A 342 27.18 25.65 20.31
N LYS A 343 26.08 25.92 21.03
CA LYS A 343 25.96 25.74 22.49
C LYS A 343 25.90 24.26 22.89
N ALA A 344 25.45 23.38 21.99
CA ALA A 344 25.30 21.94 22.22
C ALA A 344 26.63 21.16 22.07
N LYS A 345 27.59 21.43 22.95
CA LYS A 345 28.97 20.85 22.91
C LYS A 345 29.07 19.32 22.97
N TYR A 346 27.97 18.63 23.25
CA TYR A 346 27.92 17.18 23.47
C TYR A 346 26.86 16.51 22.58
N LEU A 347 26.51 17.16 21.47
CA LEU A 347 25.57 16.63 20.51
C LEU A 347 26.03 15.26 19.98
N ARG A 348 25.10 14.30 19.99
CA ARG A 348 25.28 12.90 19.55
C ARG A 348 24.42 12.55 18.36
N THR A 349 23.24 13.16 18.21
CA THR A 349 22.39 13.00 17.03
C THR A 349 22.11 14.35 16.40
N PHE A 350 22.28 14.42 15.08
CA PHE A 350 21.75 15.47 14.25
C PHE A 350 20.80 14.83 13.23
N PHE A 351 19.52 15.16 13.32
CA PHE A 351 18.48 14.66 12.44
C PHE A 351 17.90 15.83 11.68
N ARG A 352 17.92 15.78 10.35
CA ARG A 352 17.37 16.82 9.48
C ARG A 352 16.44 16.20 8.46
N GLN A 353 15.25 16.77 8.36
CA GLN A 353 14.28 16.37 7.36
C GLN A 353 13.74 17.60 6.64
N ASP A 354 14.15 17.77 5.38
CA ASP A 354 13.62 18.82 4.52
C ASP A 354 12.41 18.32 3.72
N HIS A 355 11.54 19.25 3.31
CA HIS A 355 10.44 18.99 2.39
C HIS A 355 10.92 19.11 0.92
N TYR A 356 10.31 18.36 -0.01
CA TYR A 356 10.71 18.35 -1.43
C TYR A 356 10.55 19.74 -2.08
N GLY A 357 11.56 20.20 -2.83
CA GLY A 357 11.58 21.50 -3.53
C GLY A 357 12.36 22.61 -2.80
N VAL A 358 12.99 22.28 -1.68
CA VAL A 358 13.71 23.22 -0.81
C VAL A 358 15.22 23.08 -1.05
N TYR A 359 15.85 23.95 -1.86
CA TYR A 359 17.32 24.01 -1.92
C TYR A 359 17.88 24.57 -0.61
N SER A 360 18.68 23.78 0.11
CA SER A 360 19.28 24.18 1.39
C SER A 360 20.44 25.17 1.20
N GLN A 361 20.65 26.08 2.16
CA GLN A 361 21.88 26.87 2.27
C GLN A 361 22.90 26.06 3.06
N TRP A 362 23.54 25.07 2.40
CA TRP A 362 24.52 24.15 3.01
C TRP A 362 25.72 24.88 3.63
N GLU A 363 26.03 26.09 3.17
CA GLU A 363 27.17 26.90 3.64
C GLU A 363 27.15 27.13 5.16
N ASN A 364 25.99 27.43 5.74
CA ASN A 364 25.86 27.69 7.18
C ASN A 364 26.14 26.43 8.03
N PHE A 365 25.84 25.24 7.49
CA PHE A 365 26.07 23.98 8.20
C PHE A 365 27.57 23.65 8.32
N ARG A 366 28.34 23.93 7.26
CA ARG A 366 29.80 23.78 7.28
C ARG A 366 30.41 24.59 8.42
N GLU A 367 30.01 25.86 8.59
CA GLU A 367 30.55 26.77 9.62
C GLU A 367 30.30 26.28 11.06
N ILE A 368 29.19 25.58 11.31
CA ILE A 368 28.80 25.17 12.67
C ILE A 368 29.49 23.89 13.12
N ILE A 369 29.85 23.00 12.19
CA ILE A 369 30.67 21.83 12.51
C ILE A 369 32.09 22.23 12.90
N PHE A 370 32.60 23.34 12.36
CA PHE A 370 33.85 23.94 12.86
C PHE A 370 33.74 24.36 14.34
N CYS A 371 32.54 24.54 14.90
CA CYS A 371 32.29 25.01 16.26
C CYS A 371 32.16 23.91 17.34
N ASN A 372 32.68 22.68 17.14
CA ASN A 372 32.90 21.61 18.15
C ASN A 372 31.93 20.40 18.21
N ILE A 373 31.25 20.02 17.11
CA ILE A 373 30.33 18.85 17.10
C ILE A 373 31.06 17.51 16.86
N PHE A 374 32.28 17.35 17.37
CA PHE A 374 33.12 16.16 17.11
C PHE A 374 32.58 14.87 17.74
N ARG A 375 31.64 14.97 18.69
CA ARG A 375 31.05 13.84 19.45
C ARG A 375 29.84 13.21 18.77
N LEU A 376 29.51 13.65 17.56
CA LEU A 376 28.36 13.15 16.81
C LEU A 376 28.50 11.64 16.56
N ARG A 377 27.43 10.89 16.88
CA ARG A 377 27.31 9.45 16.64
C ARG A 377 26.34 9.12 15.52
N ALA A 378 25.29 9.91 15.36
CA ALA A 378 24.30 9.71 14.31
C ALA A 378 24.04 11.00 13.56
N TRP A 379 24.13 10.92 12.23
CA TRP A 379 23.71 11.96 11.34
C TRP A 379 22.70 11.41 10.34
N HIS A 380 21.48 11.93 10.41
CA HIS A 380 20.45 11.73 9.41
C HIS A 380 20.22 13.02 8.62
N SER A 381 20.32 12.96 7.30
CA SER A 381 19.92 14.06 6.43
C SER A 381 19.21 13.55 5.17
N GLN A 382 18.13 14.23 4.83
CA GLN A 382 17.32 13.98 3.64
C GLN A 382 17.16 15.28 2.87
N LEU A 383 17.39 15.23 1.54
CA LEU A 383 17.31 16.36 0.59
C LEU A 383 18.40 17.42 0.79
N ILE A 384 19.66 17.03 0.62
CA ILE A 384 20.77 18.00 0.63
C ILE A 384 20.88 18.65 -0.77
N GLY A 385 20.28 19.84 -0.92
CA GLY A 385 20.45 20.71 -2.08
C GLY A 385 21.51 21.79 -1.83
N GLY A 386 22.19 22.28 -2.87
CA GLY A 386 23.17 23.38 -2.73
C GLY A 386 24.57 22.95 -2.28
N ILE A 387 24.89 21.65 -2.29
CA ILE A 387 26.29 21.22 -2.36
C ILE A 387 26.76 21.52 -3.78
N GLU A 388 27.80 22.31 -4.00
CA GLU A 388 28.29 22.60 -5.36
C GLU A 388 29.44 21.66 -5.80
N ASP A 389 30.11 21.02 -4.82
CA ASP A 389 31.31 20.21 -5.02
C ASP A 389 31.44 19.06 -4.00
N VAL A 390 32.34 18.11 -4.29
CA VAL A 390 32.68 16.99 -3.38
C VAL A 390 33.42 17.47 -2.12
N GLU A 391 34.17 18.57 -2.22
CA GLU A 391 34.91 19.19 -1.10
C GLU A 391 33.96 19.56 0.06
N SER A 392 32.69 19.81 -0.26
CA SER A 392 31.61 20.03 0.70
C SER A 392 31.32 18.91 1.66
N LEU A 393 31.73 17.69 1.35
CA LEU A 393 31.55 16.54 2.21
C LEU A 393 32.84 16.16 2.96
N GLU A 394 33.95 16.87 2.74
CA GLU A 394 35.25 16.48 3.31
C GLU A 394 35.29 16.54 4.83
N PHE A 395 34.60 17.51 5.42
CA PHE A 395 34.56 17.69 6.87
C PHE A 395 33.94 16.49 7.58
N ILE A 396 33.11 15.68 6.90
CA ILE A 396 32.48 14.48 7.48
C ILE A 396 33.58 13.54 7.99
N GLY A 397 34.73 13.49 7.29
CA GLY A 397 35.90 12.72 7.72
C GLY A 397 36.48 13.12 9.08
N LYS A 398 36.15 14.31 9.62
CA LYS A 398 36.54 14.77 10.96
C LYS A 398 35.65 14.22 12.08
N LEU A 399 34.46 13.70 11.77
CA LEU A 399 33.49 13.18 12.74
C LEU A 399 33.83 11.74 13.18
N LYS A 400 34.97 11.57 13.86
CA LYS A 400 35.52 10.23 14.19
C LYS A 400 34.63 9.37 15.10
N HIS A 401 33.67 9.95 15.80
CA HIS A 401 32.72 9.22 16.64
C HIS A 401 31.45 8.77 15.90
N LEU A 402 31.32 9.09 14.62
CA LEU A 402 30.15 8.77 13.82
C LEU A 402 30.00 7.25 13.64
N ARG A 403 28.80 6.75 13.91
CA ARG A 403 28.37 5.36 13.82
C ARG A 403 27.21 5.17 12.84
N TYR A 404 26.39 6.19 12.64
CA TYR A 404 25.31 6.22 11.67
C TYR A 404 25.45 7.45 10.78
N LEU A 405 25.58 7.24 9.47
CA LEU A 405 25.60 8.29 8.46
C LEU A 405 24.55 7.99 7.42
N ARG A 406 23.56 8.87 7.29
CA ARG A 406 22.56 8.82 6.23
C ARG A 406 22.51 10.13 5.46
N ILE A 407 22.70 10.04 4.16
CA ILE A 407 22.57 11.13 3.20
C ILE A 407 21.67 10.66 2.07
N LYS A 408 20.44 11.19 1.99
CA LYS A 408 19.50 10.87 0.91
C LYS A 408 19.16 12.09 0.06
N ASN A 409 18.87 11.84 -1.21
CA ASN A 409 18.48 12.84 -2.20
C ASN A 409 19.50 14.00 -2.28
N CYS A 410 20.79 13.66 -2.30
CA CYS A 410 21.83 14.65 -2.59
C CYS A 410 21.78 14.99 -4.09
N THR A 411 21.47 16.24 -4.45
CA THR A 411 21.25 16.64 -5.86
C THR A 411 22.54 16.92 -6.61
N VAL A 412 23.68 16.94 -5.91
CA VAL A 412 24.98 17.25 -6.49
C VAL A 412 26.00 16.26 -5.99
N ILE A 413 26.18 15.17 -6.74
CA ILE A 413 27.52 14.63 -6.95
C ILE A 413 27.63 14.22 -8.42
N SER A 414 28.27 15.05 -9.26
CA SER A 414 28.63 14.67 -10.64
C SER A 414 29.83 13.68 -10.71
N THR A 415 30.38 13.32 -9.54
CA THR A 415 31.66 12.65 -9.27
C THR A 415 31.54 11.60 -8.14
N ASP A 416 32.66 11.01 -7.71
CA ASP A 416 32.71 9.96 -6.67
C ASP A 416 32.59 10.53 -5.23
N LEU A 417 32.20 9.69 -4.27
CA LEU A 417 32.13 10.01 -2.83
C LEU A 417 33.55 10.32 -2.29
N PRO A 418 33.78 11.30 -1.39
CA PRO A 418 35.15 11.61 -0.97
C PRO A 418 35.79 10.53 -0.10
N ASP A 419 37.06 10.25 -0.37
CA ASP A 419 37.89 9.27 0.36
C ASP A 419 37.97 9.52 1.87
N CYS A 420 37.74 10.76 2.32
CA CYS A 420 37.75 11.11 3.74
C CYS A 420 36.66 10.38 4.55
N ILE A 421 35.52 10.04 3.92
CA ILE A 421 34.44 9.29 4.56
C ILE A 421 34.91 7.87 4.87
N MET A 422 35.79 7.31 4.03
CA MET A 422 36.39 5.99 4.26
C MET A 422 37.36 5.96 5.46
N LYS A 423 37.67 7.12 6.07
CA LYS A 423 38.46 7.23 7.31
C LYS A 423 37.59 7.16 8.59
N LEU A 424 36.29 6.87 8.48
CA LEU A 424 35.34 6.74 9.58
C LEU A 424 35.26 5.30 10.09
N TYR A 425 36.35 4.81 10.68
CA TYR A 425 36.47 3.42 11.13
C TYR A 425 35.45 2.98 12.20
N ASN A 426 34.75 3.90 12.87
CA ASN A 426 33.67 3.60 13.82
C ASN A 426 32.28 3.51 13.17
N LEU A 427 32.17 3.76 11.86
CA LEU A 427 30.89 3.77 11.17
C LEU A 427 30.30 2.35 11.13
N GLU A 428 29.09 2.20 11.67
CA GLU A 428 28.34 0.94 11.72
C GLU A 428 27.24 0.89 10.65
N THR A 429 26.65 2.04 10.32
CA THR A 429 25.60 2.18 9.31
C THR A 429 25.94 3.31 8.35
N PHE A 430 25.95 3.00 7.05
CA PHE A 430 26.15 3.98 5.98
C PHE A 430 25.03 3.86 4.95
N ILE A 431 24.24 4.92 4.81
CA ILE A 431 23.12 5.02 3.87
C ILE A 431 23.37 6.21 2.95
N PHE A 432 23.48 5.96 1.65
CA PHE A 432 23.83 7.00 0.70
C PHE A 432 23.01 6.90 -0.59
N GLN A 433 22.33 7.98 -0.96
CA GLN A 433 21.49 8.07 -2.16
C GLN A 433 21.64 9.45 -2.82
N SER A 434 22.23 9.49 -4.03
CA SER A 434 22.41 10.73 -4.81
C SER A 434 21.92 10.68 -6.27
N GLN A 435 21.34 9.56 -6.72
CA GLN A 435 20.99 9.25 -8.13
C GLN A 435 22.18 9.21 -9.11
N GLU A 436 23.20 10.06 -8.90
CA GLU A 436 24.35 10.27 -9.76
C GLU A 436 25.60 9.47 -9.38
N LEU A 437 25.64 8.83 -8.21
CA LEU A 437 26.79 8.03 -7.76
C LEU A 437 27.17 6.96 -8.81
N LYS A 438 28.40 7.02 -9.32
CA LYS A 438 28.91 6.08 -10.34
C LYS A 438 29.66 4.90 -9.73
N SER A 439 30.42 5.16 -8.67
CA SER A 439 31.27 4.20 -7.94
C SER A 439 31.43 4.61 -6.47
N LEU A 440 31.78 3.63 -5.63
CA LEU A 440 32.34 3.90 -4.31
C LEU A 440 33.88 4.00 -4.40
N PRO A 441 34.53 4.74 -3.47
CA PRO A 441 35.98 4.74 -3.33
C PRO A 441 36.59 3.34 -3.19
N ASN A 442 37.75 3.13 -3.81
CA ASN A 442 38.45 1.84 -3.81
C ASN A 442 38.89 1.36 -2.41
N ASN A 443 38.87 2.24 -1.41
CA ASN A 443 39.26 1.97 -0.03
C ASN A 443 38.05 1.86 0.93
N VAL A 444 36.85 1.53 0.43
CA VAL A 444 35.65 1.31 1.28
C VAL A 444 35.86 0.24 2.35
N GLY A 445 36.74 -0.73 2.11
CA GLY A 445 37.16 -1.74 3.08
C GLY A 445 37.71 -1.18 4.42
N ASN A 446 38.16 0.08 4.44
CA ASN A 446 38.61 0.76 5.65
C ASN A 446 37.51 0.98 6.70
N LEU A 447 36.23 0.87 6.32
CA LEU A 447 35.09 0.97 7.23
C LEU A 447 34.89 -0.36 7.99
N ILE A 448 35.93 -0.83 8.69
CA ILE A 448 36.02 -2.17 9.30
C ILE A 448 34.90 -2.53 10.31
N ASN A 449 34.19 -1.52 10.83
CA ASN A 449 33.05 -1.72 11.74
C ASN A 449 31.69 -1.60 11.04
N LEU A 450 31.66 -1.46 9.72
CA LEU A 450 30.42 -1.30 8.96
C LEU A 450 29.61 -2.60 8.98
N LYS A 451 28.35 -2.47 9.38
CA LYS A 451 27.38 -3.56 9.53
C LYS A 451 26.21 -3.39 8.57
N HIS A 452 25.84 -2.17 8.23
CA HIS A 452 24.75 -1.87 7.30
C HIS A 452 25.21 -0.91 6.22
N LEU A 453 25.16 -1.33 4.97
CA LEU A 453 25.45 -0.51 3.79
C LEU A 453 24.24 -0.46 2.88
N ASP A 454 23.65 0.72 2.72
CA ASP A 454 22.52 0.97 1.82
C ASP A 454 22.90 2.01 0.76
N LEU A 455 22.95 1.57 -0.50
CA LEU A 455 23.20 2.39 -1.67
C LEU A 455 21.98 2.42 -2.60
N SER A 456 20.78 2.25 -2.06
CA SER A 456 19.55 2.20 -2.84
C SER A 456 19.34 3.47 -3.68
N TYR A 457 18.71 3.30 -4.85
CA TYR A 457 18.35 4.36 -5.80
C TYR A 457 19.54 5.15 -6.35
N ASN A 458 20.76 4.61 -6.31
CA ASN A 458 21.88 5.12 -7.10
C ASN A 458 21.83 4.50 -8.51
N PHE A 459 20.99 5.06 -9.38
CA PHE A 459 20.71 4.51 -10.71
C PHE A 459 21.97 4.37 -11.58
N ASN A 460 22.95 5.26 -11.38
CA ASN A 460 24.21 5.31 -12.13
C ASN A 460 25.32 4.41 -11.57
N LEU A 461 25.13 3.76 -10.42
CA LEU A 461 26.15 2.89 -9.80
C LEU A 461 26.39 1.68 -10.70
N ARG A 462 27.64 1.51 -11.18
CA ARG A 462 27.98 0.43 -12.15
C ARG A 462 28.59 -0.79 -11.48
N PHE A 463 29.45 -0.58 -10.50
CA PHE A 463 30.22 -1.61 -9.82
C PHE A 463 30.43 -1.24 -8.35
N LEU A 464 30.67 -2.26 -7.53
CA LEU A 464 31.22 -2.11 -6.20
C LEU A 464 32.73 -2.40 -6.25
N PRO A 465 33.58 -1.66 -5.52
CA PRO A 465 35.01 -1.93 -5.45
C PRO A 465 35.29 -3.26 -4.73
N ASP A 466 36.36 -3.96 -5.09
CA ASP A 466 36.70 -5.27 -4.52
C ASP A 466 36.95 -5.20 -3.00
N SER A 467 37.42 -4.07 -2.47
CA SER A 467 37.64 -3.86 -1.04
C SER A 467 36.35 -3.91 -0.20
N ILE A 468 35.16 -3.88 -0.82
CA ILE A 468 33.92 -4.15 -0.08
C ILE A 468 33.92 -5.55 0.56
N THR A 469 34.68 -6.49 -0.02
CA THR A 469 34.84 -7.85 0.50
C THR A 469 35.69 -7.91 1.78
N GLU A 470 36.37 -6.82 2.15
CA GLU A 470 37.12 -6.68 3.40
C GLU A 470 36.20 -6.35 4.60
N LEU A 471 34.94 -5.96 4.34
CA LEU A 471 33.94 -5.62 5.36
C LEU A 471 33.38 -6.87 6.04
N CYS A 472 34.20 -7.52 6.85
CA CYS A 472 33.87 -8.80 7.49
C CYS A 472 32.71 -8.70 8.49
N LYS A 473 32.39 -7.50 9.02
CA LYS A 473 31.27 -7.27 9.95
C LYS A 473 29.96 -6.89 9.25
N LEU A 474 29.92 -6.84 7.92
CA LEU A 474 28.75 -6.44 7.17
C LEU A 474 27.62 -7.46 7.36
N GLU A 475 26.50 -7.01 7.93
CA GLU A 475 25.27 -7.79 8.20
C GLU A 475 24.21 -7.54 7.12
N ALA A 476 24.17 -6.35 6.52
CA ALA A 476 23.21 -5.99 5.49
C ALA A 476 23.83 -5.17 4.36
N LEU A 477 23.57 -5.59 3.12
CA LEU A 477 23.95 -4.91 1.89
C LEU A 477 22.70 -4.66 1.03
N ILE A 478 22.31 -3.40 0.91
CA ILE A 478 21.09 -2.98 0.20
C ILE A 478 21.48 -2.18 -1.03
N LEU A 479 21.19 -2.71 -2.21
CA LEU A 479 21.50 -2.15 -3.53
C LEU A 479 20.23 -2.04 -4.38
N LYS A 480 19.09 -1.73 -3.75
CA LYS A 480 17.80 -1.66 -4.42
C LYS A 480 17.78 -0.55 -5.48
N SER A 481 17.27 -0.83 -6.66
CA SER A 481 17.15 0.12 -7.77
C SER A 481 18.48 0.75 -8.23
N CYS A 482 19.61 0.04 -8.12
CA CYS A 482 20.88 0.41 -8.75
C CYS A 482 20.91 -0.07 -10.22
N ARG A 483 20.10 0.56 -11.09
CA ARG A 483 19.76 0.05 -12.44
C ARG A 483 20.95 -0.29 -13.35
N ASN A 484 22.09 0.42 -13.21
CA ASN A 484 23.29 0.18 -14.00
C ASN A 484 24.30 -0.80 -13.36
N LEU A 485 23.97 -1.36 -12.18
CA LEU A 485 24.82 -2.31 -11.48
C LEU A 485 24.92 -3.59 -12.32
N LYS A 486 26.15 -3.96 -12.70
CA LYS A 486 26.39 -5.14 -13.55
C LYS A 486 26.44 -6.46 -12.77
N GLY A 487 26.72 -6.40 -11.46
CA GLY A 487 26.83 -7.58 -10.61
C GLY A 487 27.51 -7.25 -9.29
N LEU A 488 27.65 -8.28 -8.46
CA LEU A 488 28.39 -8.22 -7.20
C LEU A 488 29.86 -8.63 -7.41
N PRO A 489 30.78 -8.23 -6.50
CA PRO A 489 32.15 -8.71 -6.50
C PRO A 489 32.24 -10.24 -6.41
N LYS A 490 33.22 -10.84 -7.09
CA LYS A 490 33.38 -12.30 -7.16
C LYS A 490 33.59 -12.95 -5.80
N GLU A 491 34.25 -12.26 -4.87
CA GLU A 491 34.60 -12.79 -3.54
C GLU A 491 33.64 -12.32 -2.44
N ILE A 492 32.36 -12.08 -2.75
CA ILE A 492 31.36 -11.61 -1.78
C ILE A 492 31.21 -12.54 -0.56
N LYS A 493 31.60 -13.82 -0.69
CA LYS A 493 31.69 -14.79 0.42
C LYS A 493 32.47 -14.28 1.65
N ASN A 494 33.41 -13.36 1.46
CA ASN A 494 34.24 -12.82 2.53
C ASN A 494 33.42 -11.94 3.50
N CYS A 495 32.28 -11.41 3.07
CA CYS A 495 31.28 -10.78 3.94
C CYS A 495 30.46 -11.86 4.69
N ASN A 496 31.13 -12.76 5.40
CA ASN A 496 30.56 -13.97 6.01
C ASN A 496 29.48 -13.73 7.09
N ASN A 497 29.38 -12.51 7.63
CA ASN A 497 28.33 -12.09 8.56
C ASN A 497 27.06 -11.56 7.87
N LEU A 498 27.02 -11.54 6.53
CA LEU A 498 25.89 -11.01 5.78
C LEU A 498 24.63 -11.86 6.02
N ARG A 499 23.56 -11.19 6.47
CA ARG A 499 22.23 -11.74 6.74
C ARG A 499 21.20 -11.26 5.76
N ARG A 500 21.34 -10.03 5.25
CA ARG A 500 20.41 -9.44 4.29
C ARG A 500 21.15 -8.94 3.06
N LEU A 501 20.74 -9.41 1.90
CA LEU A 501 21.16 -8.90 0.61
C LEU A 501 19.93 -8.51 -0.21
N ASP A 502 19.85 -7.24 -0.60
CA ASP A 502 18.75 -6.72 -1.41
C ASP A 502 19.30 -6.17 -2.72
N LEU A 503 18.99 -6.85 -3.82
CA LEU A 503 19.29 -6.46 -5.20
C LEU A 503 18.01 -6.11 -5.97
N SER A 504 16.89 -5.85 -5.29
CA SER A 504 15.60 -5.63 -5.96
C SER A 504 15.65 -4.47 -6.95
N ASN A 505 14.87 -4.56 -8.02
CA ASN A 505 14.78 -3.58 -9.11
C ASN A 505 16.09 -3.32 -9.88
N ASN A 506 17.02 -4.27 -9.88
CA ASN A 506 18.22 -4.24 -10.72
C ASN A 506 18.00 -5.02 -12.02
N TRP A 507 17.45 -4.33 -13.03
CA TRP A 507 16.97 -4.98 -14.26
C TRP A 507 18.07 -5.55 -15.16
N ASN A 508 19.33 -5.15 -14.96
CA ASN A 508 20.47 -5.54 -15.78
C ASN A 508 21.30 -6.69 -15.20
N ILE A 509 21.03 -7.15 -13.98
CA ILE A 509 21.74 -8.30 -13.40
C ILE A 509 21.26 -9.57 -14.11
N GLU A 510 22.17 -10.23 -14.81
CA GLU A 510 21.91 -11.51 -15.49
C GLU A 510 22.25 -12.72 -14.62
N PHE A 511 23.31 -12.59 -13.80
CA PHE A 511 23.84 -13.64 -12.93
C PHE A 511 24.28 -13.05 -11.60
N ILE A 512 24.21 -13.88 -10.55
CA ILE A 512 24.73 -13.59 -9.21
C ILE A 512 25.97 -14.47 -9.01
N PRO A 513 27.08 -13.98 -8.43
CA PRO A 513 28.28 -14.80 -8.27
C PRO A 513 28.03 -16.05 -7.41
N ASP A 514 28.59 -17.19 -7.81
CA ASP A 514 28.41 -18.48 -7.12
C ASP A 514 28.86 -18.47 -5.65
N SER A 515 29.81 -17.59 -5.32
CA SER A 515 30.32 -17.39 -3.97
C SER A 515 29.23 -16.92 -2.98
N ILE A 516 28.09 -16.39 -3.46
CA ILE A 516 26.95 -16.06 -2.58
C ILE A 516 26.45 -17.28 -1.79
N THR A 517 26.57 -18.50 -2.35
CA THR A 517 26.14 -19.75 -1.72
C THR A 517 26.95 -20.12 -0.48
N GLN A 518 28.09 -19.44 -0.27
CA GLN A 518 28.98 -19.63 0.88
C GLN A 518 28.66 -18.65 2.02
N LEU A 519 27.68 -17.75 1.84
CA LEU A 519 27.14 -16.89 2.89
C LEU A 519 26.17 -17.66 3.79
N ILE A 520 26.68 -18.58 4.59
CA ILE A 520 25.88 -19.49 5.44
C ILE A 520 25.00 -18.78 6.49
N ASN A 521 25.26 -17.50 6.75
CA ASN A 521 24.48 -16.66 7.66
C ASN A 521 23.35 -15.89 6.97
N LEU A 522 23.20 -15.99 5.65
CA LEU A 522 22.20 -15.26 4.90
C LEU A 522 20.77 -15.70 5.28
N GLU A 523 19.96 -14.77 5.76
CA GLU A 523 18.57 -14.98 6.17
C GLU A 523 17.58 -14.43 5.13
N THR A 524 17.96 -13.36 4.43
CA THR A 524 17.10 -12.65 3.48
C THR A 524 17.86 -12.34 2.19
N LEU A 525 17.34 -12.84 1.07
CA LEU A 525 17.81 -12.56 -0.28
C LEU A 525 16.65 -11.99 -1.11
N ILE A 526 16.74 -10.71 -1.47
CA ILE A 526 15.70 -10.00 -2.23
C ILE A 526 16.21 -9.73 -3.63
N LEU A 527 15.59 -10.35 -4.62
CA LEU A 527 15.92 -10.24 -6.05
C LEU A 527 14.73 -9.75 -6.88
N SER A 528 13.64 -9.30 -6.24
CA SER A 528 12.43 -8.87 -6.94
C SER A 528 12.72 -7.88 -8.07
N TYR A 529 12.06 -8.10 -9.20
CA TYR A 529 12.17 -7.34 -10.43
C TYR A 529 13.58 -7.33 -11.04
N CYS A 530 14.46 -8.30 -10.74
CA CYS A 530 15.67 -8.56 -11.53
C CYS A 530 15.29 -9.24 -12.87
N ARG A 531 14.73 -8.47 -13.80
CA ARG A 531 14.05 -9.00 -15.01
C ARG A 531 14.93 -9.86 -15.92
N LYS A 532 16.25 -9.63 -15.96
CA LYS A 532 17.21 -10.37 -16.79
C LYS A 532 17.92 -11.52 -16.05
N LEU A 533 17.65 -11.73 -14.76
CA LEU A 533 18.27 -12.80 -13.99
C LEU A 533 17.88 -14.16 -14.59
N LYS A 534 18.87 -14.93 -15.06
CA LYS A 534 18.66 -16.19 -15.80
C LYS A 534 18.58 -17.42 -14.90
N GLU A 535 19.40 -17.45 -13.86
CA GLU A 535 19.54 -18.56 -12.94
C GLU A 535 19.99 -18.10 -11.55
N LEU A 536 19.67 -18.91 -10.54
CA LEU A 536 20.28 -18.82 -9.22
C LEU A 536 21.51 -19.76 -9.17
N PRO A 537 22.53 -19.47 -8.35
CA PRO A 537 23.69 -20.35 -8.22
C PRO A 537 23.33 -21.79 -7.84
N GLU A 538 24.05 -22.77 -8.40
CA GLU A 538 23.77 -24.20 -8.28
C GLU A 538 23.71 -24.68 -6.81
N ASP A 539 24.58 -24.14 -5.96
CA ASP A 539 24.70 -24.52 -4.56
C ASP A 539 23.84 -23.69 -3.60
N THR A 540 22.77 -23.05 -4.08
CA THR A 540 21.82 -22.26 -3.27
C THR A 540 21.26 -23.06 -2.06
N LYS A 541 21.22 -24.39 -2.16
CA LYS A 541 20.88 -25.32 -1.07
C LYS A 541 21.73 -25.17 0.20
N ASN A 542 22.90 -24.52 0.12
CA ASN A 542 23.82 -24.30 1.24
C ASN A 542 23.38 -23.13 2.15
N LEU A 543 22.46 -22.29 1.71
CA LEU A 543 21.94 -21.13 2.48
C LEU A 543 20.93 -21.56 3.55
N VAL A 544 21.29 -22.49 4.43
CA VAL A 544 20.36 -23.19 5.35
C VAL A 544 19.63 -22.28 6.36
N LYS A 545 20.14 -21.06 6.60
CA LYS A 545 19.49 -20.04 7.44
C LYS A 545 18.51 -19.14 6.67
N LEU A 546 18.40 -19.29 5.35
CA LEU A 546 17.55 -18.46 4.51
C LEU A 546 16.08 -18.63 4.90
N LYS A 547 15.45 -17.53 5.28
CA LYS A 547 14.04 -17.39 5.63
C LYS A 547 13.26 -16.73 4.49
N HIS A 548 13.89 -15.80 3.76
CA HIS A 548 13.21 -15.01 2.75
C HIS A 548 13.98 -15.02 1.42
N LEU A 549 13.33 -15.54 0.37
CA LEU A 549 13.81 -15.50 -1.02
C LEU A 549 12.75 -14.81 -1.88
N ASP A 550 12.96 -13.54 -2.20
CA ASP A 550 12.02 -12.77 -3.02
C ASP A 550 12.47 -12.77 -4.49
N LEU A 551 11.68 -13.39 -5.37
CA LEU A 551 11.94 -13.53 -6.81
C LEU A 551 10.86 -12.84 -7.66
N LEU A 552 10.05 -11.96 -7.07
CA LEU A 552 8.84 -11.45 -7.72
C LEU A 552 9.22 -10.68 -8.99
N GLY A 553 8.71 -11.07 -10.16
CA GLY A 553 9.03 -10.37 -11.42
C GLY A 553 10.42 -10.66 -12.00
N CYS A 554 11.10 -11.72 -11.56
CA CYS A 554 12.28 -12.27 -12.24
C CYS A 554 11.88 -13.09 -13.48
N LEU A 555 11.44 -12.41 -14.53
CA LEU A 555 10.78 -13.02 -15.70
C LEU A 555 11.71 -13.89 -16.57
N ALA A 556 13.03 -13.64 -16.57
CA ALA A 556 14.00 -14.41 -17.34
C ALA A 556 14.52 -15.67 -16.62
N LEU A 557 14.09 -15.93 -15.38
CA LEU A 557 14.54 -17.07 -14.61
C LEU A 557 14.08 -18.36 -15.28
N THR A 558 15.03 -19.24 -15.61
CA THR A 558 14.75 -20.44 -16.43
C THR A 558 14.37 -21.67 -15.61
N HIS A 559 14.89 -21.79 -14.38
CA HIS A 559 14.66 -22.91 -13.46
C HIS A 559 15.11 -22.54 -12.03
N MET A 560 14.64 -23.30 -11.03
CA MET A 560 15.17 -23.25 -9.66
C MET A 560 16.38 -24.20 -9.50
N PRO A 561 17.34 -23.90 -8.60
CA PRO A 561 18.53 -24.73 -8.40
C PRO A 561 18.19 -26.05 -7.69
N GLU A 562 18.98 -27.10 -7.96
CA GLU A 562 18.76 -28.41 -7.36
C GLU A 562 18.95 -28.41 -5.84
N GLY A 563 18.02 -29.07 -5.14
CA GLY A 563 18.09 -29.26 -3.69
C GLY A 563 17.57 -28.08 -2.88
N LEU A 564 16.79 -27.17 -3.48
CA LEU A 564 16.14 -26.05 -2.79
C LEU A 564 15.32 -26.51 -1.58
N GLY A 565 14.74 -27.72 -1.65
CA GLY A 565 14.01 -28.35 -0.53
C GLY A 565 14.84 -28.56 0.75
N LYS A 566 16.17 -28.36 0.73
CA LYS A 566 16.99 -28.34 1.95
C LYS A 566 16.82 -27.05 2.77
N LEU A 567 16.26 -25.99 2.19
CA LEU A 567 16.02 -24.70 2.85
C LEU A 567 14.77 -24.75 3.74
N THR A 568 14.75 -25.63 4.74
CA THR A 568 13.56 -25.89 5.58
C THR A 568 13.13 -24.71 6.47
N ASN A 569 13.96 -23.66 6.55
CA ASN A 569 13.64 -22.42 7.24
C ASN A 569 12.95 -21.39 6.35
N LEU A 570 12.82 -21.66 5.05
CA LEU A 570 12.25 -20.72 4.09
C LEU A 570 10.78 -20.46 4.40
N GLN A 571 10.47 -19.20 4.71
CA GLN A 571 9.16 -18.70 5.06
C GLN A 571 8.51 -18.03 3.85
N THR A 572 9.26 -17.28 3.05
CA THR A 572 8.69 -16.59 1.89
C THR A 572 9.46 -16.92 0.63
N MET A 573 8.71 -17.37 -0.39
CA MET A 573 9.18 -17.55 -1.76
C MET A 573 7.99 -17.35 -2.69
N ASN A 574 8.06 -16.35 -3.55
CA ASN A 574 6.90 -15.94 -4.37
C ASN A 574 6.92 -16.45 -5.81
N ARG A 575 8.03 -17.03 -6.28
CA ARG A 575 8.16 -17.60 -7.62
C ARG A 575 8.95 -18.89 -7.55
N PHE A 576 8.46 -19.94 -8.20
CA PHE A 576 9.10 -21.24 -8.34
C PHE A 576 9.00 -21.70 -9.79
N VAL A 577 10.15 -21.78 -10.47
CA VAL A 577 10.24 -22.10 -11.90
C VAL A 577 10.78 -23.52 -12.08
N LEU A 578 10.00 -24.38 -12.74
CA LEU A 578 10.43 -25.74 -13.05
C LEU A 578 11.43 -25.74 -14.20
N GLY A 579 12.49 -26.55 -14.08
CA GLY A 579 13.48 -26.76 -15.13
C GLY A 579 13.25 -28.06 -15.91
N ASN A 580 13.45 -28.02 -17.23
CA ASN A 580 13.50 -29.23 -18.04
C ASN A 580 14.78 -30.03 -17.75
N LYS A 581 14.76 -30.88 -16.71
CA LYS A 581 15.89 -31.71 -16.24
C LYS A 581 17.14 -30.91 -15.83
N LYS A 582 16.97 -29.64 -15.46
CA LYS A 582 18.05 -28.74 -14.99
C LYS A 582 17.92 -28.34 -13.52
N GLY A 583 16.96 -28.92 -12.79
CA GLY A 583 16.66 -28.60 -11.40
C GLY A 583 15.25 -28.02 -11.19
N GLY A 584 14.92 -27.73 -9.93
CA GLY A 584 13.65 -27.13 -9.56
C GLY A 584 12.47 -28.10 -9.62
N GLU A 585 12.70 -29.38 -9.36
CA GLU A 585 11.65 -30.40 -9.38
C GLU A 585 10.54 -30.13 -8.34
N LEU A 586 9.29 -30.48 -8.65
CA LEU A 586 8.14 -30.29 -7.75
C LEU A 586 8.33 -30.94 -6.35
N LYS A 587 9.08 -32.04 -6.27
CA LYS A 587 9.40 -32.72 -4.99
C LYS A 587 10.15 -31.83 -4.00
N GLU A 588 10.84 -30.79 -4.47
CA GLU A 588 11.58 -29.86 -3.61
C GLU A 588 10.64 -29.04 -2.72
N LEU A 589 9.41 -28.79 -3.17
CA LEU A 589 8.41 -28.06 -2.40
C LEU A 589 7.98 -28.84 -1.15
N ASP A 590 8.06 -30.18 -1.13
CA ASP A 590 7.55 -31.03 -0.05
C ASP A 590 8.10 -30.62 1.33
N ARG A 591 9.42 -30.38 1.39
CA ARG A 591 10.14 -30.05 2.63
C ARG A 591 9.99 -28.58 3.07
N LEU A 592 9.50 -27.71 2.20
CA LEU A 592 9.35 -26.27 2.47
C LEU A 592 8.02 -25.98 3.21
N THR A 593 7.88 -26.52 4.42
CA THR A 593 6.61 -26.50 5.18
C THR A 593 6.28 -25.13 5.78
N LYS A 594 7.28 -24.27 6.02
CA LYS A 594 7.10 -22.94 6.63
C LYS A 594 6.66 -21.86 5.62
N LEU A 595 6.48 -22.21 4.35
CA LEU A 595 6.10 -21.24 3.31
C LEU A 595 4.76 -20.58 3.62
N ARG A 596 4.75 -19.25 3.50
CA ARG A 596 3.59 -18.38 3.74
C ARG A 596 3.45 -17.31 2.67
N GLY A 597 2.25 -16.73 2.57
CA GLY A 597 1.96 -15.62 1.66
C GLY A 597 1.58 -16.07 0.25
N THR A 598 2.27 -15.55 -0.77
CA THR A 598 1.98 -15.82 -2.19
C THR A 598 3.03 -16.74 -2.79
N LEU A 599 2.61 -17.71 -3.61
CA LEU A 599 3.49 -18.56 -4.42
C LEU A 599 2.98 -18.61 -5.86
N THR A 600 3.85 -18.27 -6.81
CA THR A 600 3.66 -18.48 -8.25
C THR A 600 4.50 -19.66 -8.70
N ILE A 601 3.91 -20.63 -9.39
CA ILE A 601 4.61 -21.78 -9.99
C ILE A 601 4.50 -21.69 -11.50
N GLU A 602 5.64 -21.76 -12.19
CA GLU A 602 5.78 -21.59 -13.64
C GLU A 602 6.51 -22.77 -14.27
N HIS A 603 6.36 -22.90 -15.58
CA HIS A 603 6.84 -23.98 -16.44
C HIS A 603 6.31 -25.36 -16.00
N LEU A 604 5.03 -25.42 -15.63
CA LEU A 604 4.37 -26.63 -15.12
C LEU A 604 4.35 -27.79 -16.12
N GLU A 605 4.58 -27.53 -17.41
CA GLU A 605 4.72 -28.53 -18.46
C GLU A 605 5.86 -29.53 -18.19
N PHE A 606 6.92 -29.10 -17.48
CA PHE A 606 8.05 -29.97 -17.13
C PHE A 606 7.78 -30.86 -15.90
N GLY A 607 6.69 -30.60 -15.16
CA GLY A 607 6.30 -31.40 -14.00
C GLY A 607 5.93 -32.84 -14.32
N THR A 608 5.59 -33.16 -15.59
CA THR A 608 5.19 -34.50 -16.05
C THR A 608 6.25 -35.57 -15.86
N SER A 609 7.53 -35.19 -15.91
CA SER A 609 8.66 -36.12 -15.73
C SER A 609 8.74 -36.75 -14.33
N ILE A 610 8.07 -36.15 -13.33
CA ILE A 610 8.07 -36.58 -11.92
C ILE A 610 6.78 -37.36 -11.57
N VAL A 611 5.72 -37.19 -12.35
CA VAL A 611 4.43 -37.87 -12.11
C VAL A 611 4.48 -39.29 -12.66
N ASP A 612 5.25 -40.15 -11.99
CA ASP A 612 5.13 -41.59 -12.18
C ASP A 612 3.74 -42.04 -11.69
N HIS A 613 3.15 -43.07 -12.31
CA HIS A 613 1.79 -43.56 -12.01
C HIS A 613 1.57 -44.00 -10.54
N LYS A 614 2.61 -43.96 -9.69
CA LYS A 614 2.61 -44.28 -8.26
C LYS A 614 2.65 -43.07 -7.31
N MET A 615 3.00 -41.87 -7.77
CA MET A 615 3.16 -40.70 -6.88
C MET A 615 1.81 -40.00 -6.65
N LYS A 616 1.31 -40.04 -5.40
CA LYS A 616 0.18 -39.26 -4.88
C LYS A 616 0.66 -38.08 -4.01
N GLY A 617 1.73 -37.41 -4.42
CA GLY A 617 2.32 -36.32 -3.64
C GLY A 617 1.33 -35.17 -3.48
N LYS A 618 1.20 -34.60 -2.29
CA LYS A 618 0.39 -33.40 -2.03
C LYS A 618 1.30 -32.26 -1.62
N PHE A 619 2.08 -31.76 -2.58
CA PHE A 619 3.26 -30.94 -2.32
C PHE A 619 2.95 -29.63 -1.59
N LEU A 620 1.72 -29.11 -1.68
CA LEU A 620 1.34 -27.84 -1.05
C LEU A 620 0.51 -28.01 0.23
N GLN A 621 0.15 -29.24 0.63
CA GLN A 621 -0.81 -29.46 1.70
C GLN A 621 -0.28 -29.03 3.08
N LEU A 622 1.03 -29.15 3.34
CA LEU A 622 1.62 -28.79 4.63
C LEU A 622 1.87 -27.28 4.80
N LYS A 623 1.57 -26.45 3.79
CA LYS A 623 1.90 -25.02 3.77
C LYS A 623 0.71 -24.17 4.22
N SER A 624 0.33 -24.32 5.49
CA SER A 624 -0.86 -23.68 6.06
C SER A 624 -0.82 -22.15 6.08
N GLY A 625 0.37 -21.55 5.95
CA GLY A 625 0.56 -20.11 5.83
C GLY A 625 0.36 -19.54 4.42
N LEU A 626 0.19 -20.38 3.40
CA LEU A 626 0.00 -19.94 2.01
C LEU A 626 -1.41 -19.38 1.83
N GLN A 627 -1.51 -18.14 1.36
CA GLN A 627 -2.75 -17.41 1.15
C GLN A 627 -3.14 -17.29 -0.33
N GLU A 628 -2.14 -17.25 -1.21
CA GLU A 628 -2.34 -17.02 -2.65
C GLU A 628 -1.46 -17.96 -3.49
N LEU A 629 -2.09 -18.69 -4.41
CA LEU A 629 -1.41 -19.62 -5.33
C LEU A 629 -1.68 -19.22 -6.78
N LYS A 630 -0.63 -19.08 -7.58
CA LYS A 630 -0.69 -18.80 -9.02
C LYS A 630 0.01 -19.91 -9.78
N LEU A 631 -0.67 -20.47 -10.77
CA LEU A 631 -0.16 -21.52 -11.64
C LEU A 631 -0.23 -21.02 -13.08
N HIS A 632 0.87 -21.08 -13.81
CA HIS A 632 0.97 -20.65 -15.20
C HIS A 632 1.50 -21.76 -16.12
N ASP A 633 1.45 -21.49 -17.42
CA ASP A 633 1.91 -22.34 -18.52
C ASP A 633 1.04 -23.59 -18.72
N VAL A 634 1.51 -24.58 -19.49
CA VAL A 634 0.66 -25.74 -19.83
C VAL A 634 0.59 -26.71 -18.65
N ILE A 635 -0.57 -26.72 -17.97
CA ILE A 635 -0.79 -27.53 -16.78
C ILE A 635 -1.51 -28.84 -17.14
N TYR A 636 -0.84 -29.97 -16.92
CA TYR A 636 -1.44 -31.29 -17.05
C TYR A 636 -2.26 -31.67 -15.81
N GLU A 637 -3.35 -32.44 -16.01
CA GLU A 637 -4.25 -32.90 -14.95
C GLU A 637 -3.50 -33.62 -13.81
N SER A 638 -2.59 -34.51 -14.18
CA SER A 638 -1.79 -35.28 -13.22
C SER A 638 -0.84 -34.42 -12.37
N VAL A 639 -0.36 -33.30 -12.91
CA VAL A 639 0.47 -32.32 -12.19
C VAL A 639 -0.39 -31.50 -11.23
N LEU A 640 -1.55 -31.04 -11.67
CA LEU A 640 -2.48 -30.27 -10.84
C LEU A 640 -2.99 -31.08 -9.64
N ASP A 641 -3.22 -32.38 -9.81
CA ASP A 641 -3.58 -33.29 -8.72
C ASP A 641 -2.50 -33.35 -7.62
N CYS A 642 -1.23 -33.22 -7.99
CA CYS A 642 -0.12 -33.27 -7.03
C CYS A 642 0.09 -31.95 -6.25
N LEU A 643 -0.53 -30.85 -6.70
CA LEU A 643 -0.37 -29.51 -6.15
C LEU A 643 -1.43 -29.14 -5.09
N GLN A 644 -2.14 -30.13 -4.52
CA GLN A 644 -3.19 -29.88 -3.54
C GLN A 644 -2.72 -28.92 -2.42
N PRO A 645 -3.29 -27.71 -2.29
CA PRO A 645 -2.94 -26.73 -1.27
C PRO A 645 -3.66 -26.99 0.06
N HIS A 646 -3.21 -26.30 1.11
CA HIS A 646 -3.90 -26.28 2.40
C HIS A 646 -5.26 -25.55 2.33
N SER A 647 -6.21 -25.90 3.19
CA SER A 647 -7.58 -25.35 3.19
C SER A 647 -7.68 -23.84 3.44
N ASN A 648 -6.66 -23.27 4.09
CA ASN A 648 -6.56 -21.85 4.40
C ASN A 648 -6.32 -20.94 3.17
N LEU A 649 -6.13 -21.52 1.98
CA LEU A 649 -5.87 -20.76 0.76
C LEU A 649 -7.05 -19.82 0.45
N GLN A 650 -6.75 -18.54 0.29
CA GLN A 650 -7.76 -17.51 0.04
C GLN A 650 -7.91 -17.18 -1.45
N LYS A 651 -6.84 -17.35 -2.24
CA LYS A 651 -6.85 -17.00 -3.66
C LYS A 651 -6.14 -18.05 -4.49
N ILE A 652 -6.76 -18.42 -5.61
CA ILE A 652 -6.18 -19.33 -6.59
C ILE A 652 -6.32 -18.75 -8.01
N TYR A 653 -5.23 -18.81 -8.75
CA TYR A 653 -5.16 -18.38 -10.15
C TYR A 653 -4.56 -19.55 -10.95
N ILE A 654 -5.29 -20.02 -11.96
CA ILE A 654 -4.87 -21.12 -12.83
C ILE A 654 -4.90 -20.60 -14.27
N ASP A 655 -3.77 -20.65 -14.94
CA ASP A 655 -3.56 -20.16 -16.29
C ASP A 655 -2.94 -21.29 -17.14
N GLY A 656 -3.51 -21.61 -18.29
CA GLY A 656 -2.98 -22.65 -19.20
C GLY A 656 -3.37 -24.10 -18.87
N TYR A 657 -4.50 -24.35 -18.18
CA TYR A 657 -4.90 -25.72 -17.83
C TYR A 657 -5.34 -26.56 -19.05
N GLY A 658 -4.63 -27.67 -19.28
CA GLY A 658 -4.83 -28.57 -20.43
C GLY A 658 -5.75 -29.77 -20.19
N GLY A 659 -6.38 -29.89 -19.01
CA GLY A 659 -7.32 -30.97 -18.70
C GLY A 659 -8.76 -30.68 -19.12
N VAL A 660 -9.59 -31.73 -19.20
CA VAL A 660 -11.02 -31.60 -19.57
C VAL A 660 -11.89 -31.19 -18.38
N ASN A 661 -11.55 -31.67 -17.18
CA ASN A 661 -12.18 -31.35 -15.91
C ASN A 661 -11.11 -30.85 -14.95
N LEU A 662 -11.45 -29.88 -14.08
CA LEU A 662 -10.56 -29.50 -12.99
C LEU A 662 -10.49 -30.59 -11.91
N CYS A 663 -9.38 -30.65 -11.19
CA CYS A 663 -9.12 -31.63 -10.14
C CYS A 663 -10.12 -31.55 -8.97
N ASN A 664 -10.32 -32.67 -8.29
CA ASN A 664 -11.36 -32.83 -7.26
C ASN A 664 -11.15 -31.97 -6.00
N TRP A 665 -9.92 -31.55 -5.73
CA TRP A 665 -9.61 -30.72 -4.56
C TRP A 665 -9.99 -29.25 -4.75
N VAL A 666 -10.29 -28.80 -5.98
CA VAL A 666 -10.91 -27.48 -6.23
C VAL A 666 -12.41 -27.57 -5.93
N SER A 667 -12.74 -27.83 -4.67
CA SER A 667 -14.11 -27.92 -4.18
C SER A 667 -14.23 -27.38 -2.76
N VAL A 668 -15.46 -27.01 -2.39
CA VAL A 668 -15.79 -26.46 -1.06
C VAL A 668 -15.40 -27.39 0.08
N LYS A 669 -15.36 -28.70 -0.17
CA LYS A 669 -14.93 -29.70 0.82
C LYS A 669 -13.49 -29.52 1.27
N PHE A 670 -12.65 -28.89 0.46
CA PHE A 670 -11.21 -28.73 0.72
C PHE A 670 -10.80 -27.27 0.86
N LEU A 671 -11.46 -26.33 0.19
CA LEU A 671 -11.03 -24.93 0.08
C LEU A 671 -12.15 -23.95 0.50
N ASP A 672 -12.70 -24.13 1.70
CA ASP A 672 -13.80 -23.33 2.26
C ASP A 672 -13.45 -21.84 2.49
N CYS A 673 -12.17 -21.54 2.66
CA CYS A 673 -11.63 -20.19 2.86
C CYS A 673 -11.41 -19.40 1.55
N LEU A 674 -11.69 -19.96 0.38
CA LEU A 674 -11.47 -19.28 -0.90
C LEU A 674 -12.34 -18.03 -1.06
N VAL A 675 -11.69 -16.94 -1.44
CA VAL A 675 -12.25 -15.61 -1.69
C VAL A 675 -12.15 -15.23 -3.17
N THR A 676 -11.08 -15.64 -3.85
CA THR A 676 -10.85 -15.33 -5.27
C THR A 676 -10.48 -16.59 -6.06
N ILE A 677 -11.15 -16.79 -7.19
CA ILE A 677 -10.80 -17.81 -8.18
C ILE A 677 -10.62 -17.12 -9.54
N ARG A 678 -9.50 -17.38 -10.21
CA ARG A 678 -9.28 -17.02 -11.62
C ARG A 678 -8.92 -18.26 -12.43
N LEU A 679 -9.61 -18.46 -13.54
CA LEU A 679 -9.25 -19.40 -14.60
C LEU A 679 -8.97 -18.60 -15.87
N HIS A 680 -7.81 -18.82 -16.47
CA HIS A 680 -7.39 -18.18 -17.71
C HIS A 680 -6.81 -19.22 -18.68
N ASP A 681 -7.04 -19.06 -19.98
CA ASP A 681 -6.42 -19.88 -21.05
C ASP A 681 -6.52 -21.41 -20.82
N CYS A 682 -7.70 -21.89 -20.43
CA CYS A 682 -7.93 -23.33 -20.21
C CYS A 682 -8.60 -23.96 -21.43
N GLU A 683 -7.83 -24.16 -22.51
CA GLU A 683 -8.37 -24.50 -23.84
C GLU A 683 -9.26 -25.75 -23.85
N ARG A 684 -8.89 -26.80 -23.11
CA ARG A 684 -9.59 -28.11 -23.15
C ARG A 684 -10.70 -28.26 -22.11
N LEU A 685 -10.84 -27.29 -21.21
CA LEU A 685 -11.78 -27.35 -20.10
C LEU A 685 -13.22 -27.32 -20.63
N ARG A 686 -14.04 -28.30 -20.23
CA ARG A 686 -15.46 -28.42 -20.65
C ARG A 686 -16.45 -28.19 -19.53
N HIS A 687 -16.05 -28.55 -18.30
CA HIS A 687 -16.90 -28.47 -17.12
C HIS A 687 -16.18 -27.77 -15.98
N LEU A 688 -16.87 -26.82 -15.35
CA LEU A 688 -16.38 -26.12 -14.16
C LEU A 688 -16.87 -26.83 -12.88
N PRO A 689 -16.08 -26.80 -11.79
CA PRO A 689 -16.53 -27.18 -10.46
C PRO A 689 -17.71 -26.31 -10.00
N ARG A 690 -18.41 -26.78 -8.96
CA ARG A 690 -19.51 -26.06 -8.32
C ARG A 690 -19.03 -24.86 -7.49
N PHE A 691 -18.57 -23.81 -8.19
CA PHE A 691 -18.12 -22.57 -7.58
C PHE A 691 -19.23 -21.82 -6.84
N ASP A 692 -20.50 -22.11 -7.18
CA ASP A 692 -21.70 -21.59 -6.52
C ASP A 692 -21.79 -21.95 -5.03
N GLN A 693 -21.13 -23.03 -4.61
CA GLN A 693 -21.21 -23.53 -3.24
C GLN A 693 -20.19 -22.87 -2.30
N PHE A 694 -19.23 -22.09 -2.81
CA PHE A 694 -18.18 -21.52 -1.96
C PHE A 694 -18.76 -20.38 -1.09
N PRO A 695 -18.71 -20.50 0.25
CA PRO A 695 -19.38 -19.55 1.14
C PRO A 695 -18.71 -18.18 1.16
N ASN A 696 -17.40 -18.11 0.90
CA ASN A 696 -16.60 -16.88 1.01
C ASN A 696 -16.18 -16.29 -0.34
N LEU A 697 -16.61 -16.87 -1.45
CA LEU A 697 -16.16 -16.47 -2.79
C LEU A 697 -16.72 -15.09 -3.14
N LYS A 698 -15.84 -14.09 -3.16
CA LYS A 698 -16.17 -12.69 -3.49
C LYS A 698 -15.85 -12.33 -4.93
N ARG A 699 -14.88 -13.01 -5.55
CA ARG A 699 -14.42 -12.71 -6.90
C ARG A 699 -14.22 -13.97 -7.75
N LEU A 700 -14.82 -13.97 -8.93
CA LEU A 700 -14.67 -15.02 -9.93
C LEU A 700 -14.26 -14.41 -11.27
N GLU A 701 -13.13 -14.84 -11.81
CA GLU A 701 -12.60 -14.42 -13.12
C GLU A 701 -12.52 -15.65 -14.04
N LEU A 702 -13.27 -15.66 -15.15
CA LEU A 702 -13.32 -16.74 -16.12
C LEU A 702 -12.95 -16.21 -17.51
N CYS A 703 -11.73 -16.48 -17.95
CA CYS A 703 -11.17 -15.86 -19.13
C CYS A 703 -10.60 -16.92 -20.09
N ASP A 704 -10.88 -16.78 -21.38
CA ASP A 704 -10.35 -17.66 -22.43
C ASP A 704 -10.61 -19.15 -22.17
N LEU A 705 -11.90 -19.49 -22.09
CA LEU A 705 -12.40 -20.85 -21.85
C LEU A 705 -13.25 -21.31 -23.04
N PRO A 706 -12.63 -21.70 -24.17
CA PRO A 706 -13.32 -21.84 -25.46
C PRO A 706 -14.28 -23.02 -25.54
N ASN A 707 -14.13 -24.03 -24.68
CA ASN A 707 -14.90 -25.27 -24.73
C ASN A 707 -15.93 -25.43 -23.58
N VAL A 708 -16.06 -24.44 -22.71
CA VAL A 708 -17.07 -24.46 -21.63
C VAL A 708 -18.43 -24.03 -22.18
N GLU A 709 -19.39 -24.96 -22.17
CA GLU A 709 -20.77 -24.72 -22.64
C GLU A 709 -21.71 -24.27 -21.52
N TYR A 710 -21.48 -24.77 -20.29
CA TYR A 710 -22.30 -24.51 -19.11
C TYR A 710 -21.41 -24.36 -17.87
N ILE A 711 -21.77 -23.47 -16.94
CA ILE A 711 -21.03 -23.25 -15.69
C ILE A 711 -21.53 -24.19 -14.59
N ILE A 712 -22.84 -24.41 -14.51
CA ILE A 712 -23.47 -25.33 -13.56
C ILE A 712 -24.14 -26.46 -14.34
N VAL A 713 -23.67 -27.69 -14.12
CA VAL A 713 -24.25 -28.91 -14.69
C VAL A 713 -25.09 -29.60 -13.61
N ASN A 714 -26.41 -29.38 -13.62
CA ASN A 714 -27.33 -30.07 -12.70
C ASN A 714 -27.56 -31.50 -13.21
N ASN A 715 -27.12 -32.51 -12.47
CA ASN A 715 -27.38 -33.91 -12.78
C ASN A 715 -28.47 -34.56 -11.91
N ASN A 716 -29.07 -33.86 -10.94
CA ASN A 716 -30.12 -34.42 -10.06
C ASN A 716 -31.21 -33.37 -9.73
N ASP A 717 -32.47 -33.82 -9.81
CA ASP A 717 -33.74 -33.07 -9.65
C ASP A 717 -34.07 -32.56 -8.23
N SER A 718 -33.12 -31.93 -7.53
CA SER A 718 -33.46 -31.26 -6.27
C SER A 718 -32.57 -30.04 -5.98
N VAL A 719 -32.82 -28.94 -6.70
CA VAL A 719 -32.42 -27.61 -6.20
C VAL A 719 -33.66 -27.00 -5.56
N SER A 720 -33.86 -27.30 -4.28
CA SER A 720 -34.79 -26.59 -3.41
C SER A 720 -34.33 -25.13 -3.27
N SER A 721 -35.01 -24.21 -3.97
CA SER A 721 -35.17 -22.77 -3.67
C SER A 721 -34.01 -21.98 -3.02
N SER A 722 -32.75 -22.31 -3.27
CA SER A 722 -31.59 -21.64 -2.65
C SER A 722 -30.92 -20.67 -3.62
N THR A 723 -30.54 -19.49 -3.11
CA THR A 723 -29.69 -18.51 -3.79
C THR A 723 -28.37 -19.14 -4.26
N ILE A 724 -28.01 -18.94 -5.53
CA ILE A 724 -26.74 -19.36 -6.11
C ILE A 724 -25.71 -18.25 -5.81
N PHE A 725 -24.43 -18.57 -5.59
CA PHE A 725 -23.37 -17.59 -5.29
C PHE A 725 -23.70 -16.59 -4.14
N PRO A 726 -23.78 -17.06 -2.89
CA PRO A 726 -24.27 -16.26 -1.77
C PRO A 726 -23.36 -15.09 -1.35
N SER A 727 -22.12 -15.00 -1.85
CA SER A 727 -21.15 -13.97 -1.45
C SER A 727 -20.46 -13.25 -2.62
N LEU A 728 -20.80 -13.60 -3.87
CA LEU A 728 -20.07 -13.11 -5.03
C LEU A 728 -20.33 -11.62 -5.25
N ASN A 729 -19.25 -10.84 -5.30
CA ASN A 729 -19.28 -9.38 -5.41
C ASN A 729 -18.77 -8.90 -6.77
N GLU A 730 -17.77 -9.58 -7.32
CA GLU A 730 -17.15 -9.26 -8.61
C GLU A 730 -17.13 -10.49 -9.53
N LEU A 731 -17.62 -10.32 -10.75
CA LEU A 731 -17.61 -11.35 -11.79
C LEU A 731 -16.98 -10.79 -13.07
N GLU A 732 -16.00 -11.51 -13.60
CA GLU A 732 -15.37 -11.22 -14.88
C GLU A 732 -15.46 -12.41 -15.81
N ILE A 733 -15.90 -12.17 -17.04
CA ILE A 733 -16.02 -13.18 -18.08
C ILE A 733 -15.41 -12.67 -19.36
N SER A 734 -14.48 -13.42 -19.93
CA SER A 734 -13.91 -13.08 -21.23
C SER A 734 -13.72 -14.27 -22.15
N LYS A 735 -13.91 -14.07 -23.46
CA LYS A 735 -13.55 -15.04 -24.51
C LYS A 735 -14.08 -16.48 -24.24
N MET A 736 -15.39 -16.63 -24.03
CA MET A 736 -16.05 -17.93 -23.86
C MET A 736 -17.06 -18.21 -25.00
N PRO A 737 -16.61 -18.51 -26.23
CA PRO A 737 -17.45 -18.57 -27.44
C PRO A 737 -18.53 -19.66 -27.48
N LYS A 738 -18.37 -20.77 -26.75
CA LYS A 738 -19.35 -21.87 -26.71
C LYS A 738 -20.32 -21.81 -25.53
N LEU A 739 -20.19 -20.81 -24.66
CA LEU A 739 -21.00 -20.71 -23.47
C LEU A 739 -22.46 -20.43 -23.84
N VAL A 740 -23.36 -21.38 -23.56
CA VAL A 740 -24.78 -21.36 -23.96
C VAL A 740 -25.66 -20.80 -22.85
N SER A 741 -25.46 -21.25 -21.61
CA SER A 741 -26.20 -20.76 -20.44
C SER A 741 -25.40 -20.99 -19.16
N TRP A 742 -25.77 -20.27 -18.09
CA TRP A 742 -25.13 -20.44 -16.79
C TRP A 742 -25.41 -21.83 -16.19
N CYS A 743 -26.67 -22.29 -16.27
CA CYS A 743 -27.11 -23.58 -15.77
C CYS A 743 -27.60 -24.47 -16.92
N LYS A 744 -27.21 -25.75 -16.93
CA LYS A 744 -27.74 -26.76 -17.85
C LYS A 744 -29.18 -27.11 -17.44
N GLY A 745 -30.13 -27.01 -18.37
CA GLY A 745 -31.53 -27.40 -18.17
C GLY A 745 -32.53 -26.28 -17.82
N THR A 746 -32.11 -25.02 -17.68
CA THR A 746 -33.00 -23.89 -17.34
C THR A 746 -33.73 -23.27 -18.53
N THR A 747 -33.93 -24.00 -19.63
CA THR A 747 -34.59 -23.48 -20.85
C THR A 747 -36.11 -23.36 -20.71
N SER A 748 -36.70 -23.82 -19.60
CA SER A 748 -38.13 -23.73 -19.33
C SER A 748 -38.38 -23.79 -17.83
N THR A 749 -38.71 -22.66 -17.19
CA THR A 749 -39.83 -22.52 -16.22
C THR A 749 -39.82 -21.15 -15.54
N LYS A 750 -40.98 -20.50 -15.63
CA LYS A 750 -41.60 -19.48 -14.77
C LYS A 750 -40.81 -19.06 -13.51
N SER A 751 -40.44 -17.76 -13.46
CA SER A 751 -39.84 -16.94 -12.38
C SER A 751 -38.30 -16.90 -12.30
N PRO A 752 -37.70 -15.69 -12.16
CA PRO A 752 -36.24 -15.52 -12.15
C PRO A 752 -35.66 -15.96 -10.79
N THR A 753 -34.91 -17.05 -10.77
CA THR A 753 -34.07 -17.40 -9.63
C THR A 753 -33.00 -16.33 -9.45
N ILE A 754 -32.80 -15.82 -8.22
CA ILE A 754 -31.69 -14.90 -7.92
C ILE A 754 -30.38 -15.68 -8.02
N ILE A 755 -29.61 -15.44 -9.09
CA ILE A 755 -28.32 -16.10 -9.34
C ILE A 755 -27.18 -15.36 -8.62
N PHE A 756 -27.31 -14.05 -8.45
CA PHE A 756 -26.24 -13.22 -7.90
C PHE A 756 -26.77 -12.17 -6.92
N PRO A 757 -27.07 -12.55 -5.66
CA PRO A 757 -27.70 -11.66 -4.70
C PRO A 757 -26.85 -10.44 -4.33
N TYR A 758 -25.51 -10.54 -4.35
CA TYR A 758 -24.60 -9.46 -3.89
C TYR A 758 -23.63 -8.95 -4.96
N LEU A 759 -23.81 -9.32 -6.22
CA LEU A 759 -22.91 -8.92 -7.30
C LEU A 759 -23.02 -7.41 -7.52
N SER A 760 -21.90 -6.69 -7.31
CA SER A 760 -21.84 -5.24 -7.51
C SER A 760 -21.11 -4.84 -8.78
N CYS A 761 -20.19 -5.69 -9.28
CA CYS A 761 -19.40 -5.40 -10.47
C CYS A 761 -19.38 -6.60 -11.43
N LEU A 762 -19.79 -6.34 -12.67
CA LEU A 762 -19.79 -7.30 -13.77
C LEU A 762 -18.93 -6.77 -14.92
N ARG A 763 -17.92 -7.54 -15.32
CA ARG A 763 -17.06 -7.24 -16.46
C ARG A 763 -17.16 -8.33 -17.50
N ILE A 764 -17.37 -7.93 -18.75
CA ILE A 764 -17.60 -8.83 -19.87
C ILE A 764 -16.70 -8.40 -21.02
N TYR A 765 -15.89 -9.32 -21.52
CA TYR A 765 -14.98 -9.07 -22.64
C TYR A 765 -15.17 -10.13 -23.76
N GLY A 766 -15.17 -9.70 -25.01
CA GLY A 766 -15.14 -10.59 -26.16
C GLY A 766 -16.51 -10.97 -26.75
N ARG A 767 -16.47 -11.73 -27.85
CA ARG A 767 -17.45 -11.66 -28.94
C ARG A 767 -18.85 -12.26 -28.71
N ARG A 768 -19.11 -13.13 -27.71
CA ARG A 768 -20.38 -13.92 -27.62
C ARG A 768 -21.10 -14.11 -26.25
N PRO A 769 -20.81 -13.41 -25.15
CA PRO A 769 -21.45 -13.72 -23.85
C PRO A 769 -22.75 -12.93 -23.55
N LEU A 770 -23.17 -11.94 -24.33
CA LEU A 770 -24.23 -11.01 -23.89
C LEU A 770 -25.63 -11.65 -23.87
N HIS A 771 -25.91 -12.54 -24.82
CA HIS A 771 -27.22 -13.20 -24.93
C HIS A 771 -27.64 -13.99 -23.68
N MET A 772 -26.71 -14.33 -22.79
CA MET A 772 -26.99 -15.03 -21.53
C MET A 772 -27.49 -14.12 -20.43
N LEU A 773 -27.19 -12.82 -20.49
CA LEU A 773 -27.52 -11.87 -19.42
C LEU A 773 -29.02 -11.81 -19.15
N LYS A 774 -29.85 -12.08 -20.18
CA LYS A 774 -31.33 -12.16 -20.06
C LYS A 774 -31.82 -13.19 -19.03
N PHE A 775 -30.96 -14.13 -18.64
CA PHE A 775 -31.28 -15.16 -17.64
C PHE A 775 -30.70 -14.85 -16.25
N TRP A 776 -30.01 -13.72 -16.07
CA TRP A 776 -29.36 -13.37 -14.81
C TRP A 776 -30.19 -12.38 -14.02
N HIS A 777 -30.26 -12.60 -12.72
CA HIS A 777 -30.85 -11.65 -11.80
C HIS A 777 -29.78 -11.22 -10.77
N ALA A 778 -29.36 -9.97 -10.89
CA ALA A 778 -28.32 -9.33 -10.08
C ALA A 778 -28.82 -7.95 -9.58
N PRO A 779 -29.67 -7.91 -8.54
CA PRO A 779 -30.38 -6.70 -8.12
C PRO A 779 -29.46 -5.61 -7.55
N ASN A 780 -28.28 -5.99 -7.06
CA ASN A 780 -27.31 -5.09 -6.43
C ASN A 780 -26.19 -4.61 -7.39
N LEU A 781 -26.33 -4.85 -8.69
CA LEU A 781 -25.32 -4.50 -9.68
C LEU A 781 -25.15 -2.97 -9.77
N LYS A 782 -23.93 -2.48 -9.52
CA LYS A 782 -23.58 -1.05 -9.56
C LYS A 782 -22.75 -0.71 -10.78
N THR A 783 -21.88 -1.62 -11.21
CA THR A 783 -20.94 -1.39 -12.31
C THR A 783 -21.05 -2.48 -13.36
N LEU A 784 -21.29 -2.09 -14.61
CA LEU A 784 -21.30 -2.97 -15.77
C LEU A 784 -20.27 -2.48 -16.80
N LEU A 785 -19.32 -3.35 -17.15
CA LEU A 785 -18.34 -3.11 -18.21
C LEU A 785 -18.53 -4.16 -19.32
N ILE A 786 -18.69 -3.69 -20.55
CA ILE A 786 -18.75 -4.51 -21.75
C ILE A 786 -17.66 -4.04 -22.72
N PHE A 787 -16.79 -4.95 -23.15
CA PHE A 787 -15.69 -4.70 -24.07
C PHE A 787 -15.70 -5.71 -25.22
N ASP A 788 -15.52 -5.27 -26.47
CA ASP A 788 -15.29 -6.15 -27.63
C ASP A 788 -16.39 -7.20 -27.88
N SER A 789 -17.66 -6.78 -27.82
CA SER A 789 -18.82 -7.66 -28.07
C SER A 789 -19.37 -7.50 -29.49
N GLU A 790 -19.76 -8.62 -30.12
CA GLU A 790 -20.47 -8.66 -31.41
C GLU A 790 -21.98 -8.92 -31.25
N ASP A 791 -22.49 -9.09 -30.04
CA ASP A 791 -23.91 -9.27 -29.76
C ASP A 791 -24.66 -7.93 -29.75
N GLU A 792 -25.94 -7.93 -30.13
CA GLU A 792 -26.79 -6.75 -29.99
C GLU A 792 -27.03 -6.41 -28.50
N LEU A 793 -26.92 -5.14 -28.13
CA LEU A 793 -27.14 -4.69 -26.75
C LEU A 793 -28.59 -4.89 -26.25
N ASN A 794 -29.55 -5.12 -27.15
CA ASN A 794 -30.96 -5.39 -26.84
C ASN A 794 -31.14 -6.57 -25.87
N VAL A 795 -30.19 -7.50 -25.85
CA VAL A 795 -30.24 -8.71 -25.01
C VAL A 795 -29.86 -8.46 -23.55
N VAL A 796 -29.31 -7.29 -23.22
CA VAL A 796 -28.92 -6.92 -21.85
C VAL A 796 -30.17 -6.46 -21.08
N PRO A 797 -30.60 -7.18 -20.02
CA PRO A 797 -31.84 -6.86 -19.31
C PRO A 797 -31.63 -5.71 -18.31
N LEU A 798 -31.34 -4.50 -18.77
CA LEU A 798 -31.11 -3.36 -17.86
C LEU A 798 -32.30 -3.07 -16.93
N LYS A 799 -33.52 -3.46 -17.31
CA LYS A 799 -34.72 -3.40 -16.45
C LYS A 799 -34.53 -4.10 -15.10
N THR A 800 -33.67 -5.11 -15.00
CA THR A 800 -33.43 -5.85 -13.76
C THR A 800 -32.28 -5.28 -12.92
N TYR A 801 -31.60 -4.23 -13.39
CA TYR A 801 -30.43 -3.62 -12.73
C TYR A 801 -30.76 -2.22 -12.20
N GLU A 802 -31.72 -2.13 -11.29
CA GLU A 802 -32.24 -0.86 -10.75
C GLU A 802 -31.16 -0.01 -10.04
N ASN A 803 -30.11 -0.63 -9.53
CA ASN A 803 -29.02 0.03 -8.79
C ASN A 803 -27.79 0.37 -9.64
N LEU A 804 -27.86 0.29 -10.97
CA LEU A 804 -26.72 0.51 -11.85
C LEU A 804 -26.31 1.99 -11.86
N THR A 805 -25.09 2.28 -11.38
CA THR A 805 -24.54 3.64 -11.32
C THR A 805 -23.42 3.89 -12.33
N SER A 806 -22.79 2.85 -12.87
CA SER A 806 -21.66 2.96 -13.79
C SER A 806 -21.79 1.98 -14.96
N LEU A 807 -21.75 2.51 -16.19
CA LEU A 807 -21.80 1.75 -17.43
C LEU A 807 -20.62 2.11 -18.32
N SER A 808 -19.83 1.12 -18.71
CA SER A 808 -18.71 1.28 -19.64
C SER A 808 -18.89 0.37 -20.84
N LEU A 809 -19.04 0.95 -22.02
CA LEU A 809 -19.16 0.25 -23.30
C LEU A 809 -17.94 0.58 -24.17
N ARG A 810 -17.19 -0.44 -24.56
CA ARG A 810 -15.93 -0.27 -25.29
C ARG A 810 -15.84 -1.23 -26.48
N ASN A 811 -15.31 -0.75 -27.60
CA ASN A 811 -15.06 -1.56 -28.79
C ASN A 811 -16.30 -2.36 -29.27
N LEU A 812 -17.47 -1.72 -29.35
CA LEU A 812 -18.72 -2.38 -29.75
C LEU A 812 -18.97 -2.18 -31.25
N SER A 813 -18.47 -3.11 -32.06
CA SER A 813 -18.47 -2.97 -33.52
C SER A 813 -19.86 -3.00 -34.15
N LYS A 814 -20.88 -3.67 -33.57
CA LYS A 814 -22.25 -3.68 -34.12
C LYS A 814 -23.18 -2.58 -33.59
N LEU A 815 -22.69 -1.74 -32.67
CA LEU A 815 -23.51 -0.70 -32.07
C LEU A 815 -23.73 0.44 -33.06
N GLU A 816 -24.87 0.48 -33.73
CA GLU A 816 -25.27 1.64 -34.56
C GLU A 816 -26.10 2.65 -33.78
N TYR A 817 -27.01 2.16 -32.92
CA TYR A 817 -27.93 2.93 -32.08
C TYR A 817 -28.16 2.21 -30.75
N PHE A 818 -28.50 2.97 -29.69
CA PHE A 818 -28.83 2.38 -28.40
C PHE A 818 -30.25 1.75 -28.40
N PRO A 819 -30.46 0.65 -27.66
CA PRO A 819 -31.78 0.03 -27.53
C PRO A 819 -32.85 0.99 -26.96
N GLU A 820 -34.01 1.11 -27.61
CA GLU A 820 -35.14 1.90 -27.07
C GLU A 820 -35.65 1.34 -25.74
N CYS A 821 -35.54 0.02 -25.55
CA CYS A 821 -35.99 -0.65 -24.33
C CYS A 821 -35.21 -0.23 -23.06
N TRP A 822 -34.11 0.54 -23.19
CA TRP A 822 -33.32 1.08 -22.09
C TRP A 822 -33.81 2.43 -21.55
N GLN A 823 -34.74 3.10 -22.25
CA GLN A 823 -35.22 4.46 -21.98
C GLN A 823 -35.70 4.69 -20.53
N HIS A 824 -36.22 3.66 -19.86
CA HIS A 824 -36.78 3.76 -18.50
C HIS A 824 -35.95 3.00 -17.44
N CYS A 825 -34.74 2.54 -17.78
CA CYS A 825 -34.02 1.55 -16.96
C CYS A 825 -32.80 2.10 -16.24
N MET A 826 -32.31 3.28 -16.60
CA MET A 826 -30.98 3.78 -16.19
C MET A 826 -31.03 5.11 -15.41
N THR A 827 -32.10 5.37 -14.67
CA THR A 827 -32.32 6.64 -13.96
C THR A 827 -31.31 6.90 -12.83
N SER A 828 -30.69 5.86 -12.29
CA SER A 828 -29.64 5.93 -11.25
C SER A 828 -28.21 6.03 -11.80
N LEU A 829 -28.02 6.05 -13.13
CA LEU A 829 -26.71 6.05 -13.76
C LEU A 829 -25.97 7.37 -13.50
N GLN A 830 -24.74 7.29 -12.98
CA GLN A 830 -23.88 8.42 -12.62
C GLN A 830 -22.67 8.56 -13.55
N PHE A 831 -22.21 7.44 -14.13
CA PHE A 831 -21.03 7.38 -15.00
C PHE A 831 -21.34 6.60 -16.27
N LEU A 832 -21.11 7.22 -17.43
CA LEU A 832 -21.20 6.57 -18.74
C LEU A 832 -19.92 6.78 -19.53
N TYR A 833 -19.32 5.67 -19.97
CA TYR A 833 -18.10 5.68 -20.77
C TYR A 833 -18.31 4.90 -22.06
N LEU A 834 -18.15 5.58 -23.20
CA LEU A 834 -18.23 5.04 -24.55
C LEU A 834 -16.87 5.18 -25.22
N SER A 835 -16.29 4.09 -25.71
CA SER A 835 -15.03 4.19 -26.43
C SER A 835 -14.84 3.18 -27.56
N TYR A 836 -14.21 3.58 -28.67
CA TYR A 836 -13.95 2.71 -29.84
C TYR A 836 -15.22 2.08 -30.43
N CYS A 837 -16.37 2.75 -30.34
CA CYS A 837 -17.63 2.30 -30.94
C CYS A 837 -17.79 2.85 -32.36
N GLU A 838 -17.00 2.33 -33.30
CA GLU A 838 -16.82 2.93 -34.64
C GLU A 838 -18.08 3.01 -35.50
N ASN A 839 -19.10 2.18 -35.25
CA ASN A 839 -20.33 2.17 -36.04
C ASN A 839 -21.48 3.01 -35.46
N LEU A 840 -21.28 3.61 -34.28
CA LEU A 840 -22.31 4.40 -33.59
C LEU A 840 -22.59 5.69 -34.38
N LYS A 841 -23.82 5.85 -34.87
CA LYS A 841 -24.21 6.99 -35.73
C LYS A 841 -24.74 8.17 -34.92
N SER A 842 -25.57 7.90 -33.92
CA SER A 842 -26.12 8.92 -33.01
C SER A 842 -26.42 8.32 -31.63
N LEU A 843 -26.46 9.16 -30.60
CA LEU A 843 -27.06 8.79 -29.31
C LEU A 843 -28.57 9.05 -29.36
N ALA A 844 -29.35 8.31 -28.57
CA ALA A 844 -30.81 8.44 -28.56
C ALA A 844 -31.29 9.64 -27.73
N GLU A 845 -32.39 10.28 -28.11
CA GLU A 845 -32.95 11.47 -27.41
C GLU A 845 -33.28 11.21 -25.94
N TRP A 846 -33.67 9.98 -25.59
CA TRP A 846 -33.96 9.61 -24.21
C TRP A 846 -32.76 9.67 -23.27
N PHE A 847 -31.52 9.84 -23.78
CA PHE A 847 -30.36 10.11 -22.93
C PHE A 847 -30.58 11.33 -22.03
N GLY A 848 -31.41 12.29 -22.44
CA GLY A 848 -31.81 13.42 -21.59
C GLY A 848 -32.56 13.04 -20.31
N ASN A 849 -33.06 11.81 -20.21
CA ASN A 849 -33.72 11.28 -19.01
C ASN A 849 -32.71 10.78 -17.95
N LEU A 850 -31.41 10.74 -18.24
CA LEU A 850 -30.35 10.28 -17.33
C LEU A 850 -29.94 11.40 -16.35
N THR A 851 -30.90 11.98 -15.65
CA THR A 851 -30.69 13.19 -14.82
C THR A 851 -29.71 13.02 -13.66
N SER A 852 -29.41 11.79 -13.26
CA SER A 852 -28.38 11.45 -12.25
C SER A 852 -26.94 11.41 -12.81
N LEU A 853 -26.75 11.55 -14.14
CA LEU A 853 -25.45 11.39 -14.79
C LEU A 853 -24.52 12.54 -14.41
N THR A 854 -23.37 12.21 -13.84
CA THR A 854 -22.35 13.16 -13.39
C THR A 854 -21.14 13.22 -14.33
N GLN A 855 -20.86 12.13 -15.04
CA GLN A 855 -19.71 12.01 -15.93
C GLN A 855 -20.11 11.27 -17.21
N LEU A 856 -19.78 11.88 -18.35
CA LEU A 856 -19.99 11.32 -19.69
C LEU A 856 -18.68 11.39 -20.49
N HIS A 857 -18.21 10.24 -20.95
CA HIS A 857 -17.01 10.13 -21.76
C HIS A 857 -17.34 9.46 -23.10
N ILE A 858 -16.95 10.09 -24.20
CA ILE A 858 -17.12 9.59 -25.58
C ILE A 858 -15.75 9.70 -26.26
N ILE A 859 -15.12 8.58 -26.57
CA ILE A 859 -13.71 8.54 -27.00
C ILE A 859 -13.57 7.63 -28.23
N SER A 860 -13.08 8.15 -29.35
CA SER A 860 -12.86 7.35 -30.57
C SER A 860 -14.14 6.69 -31.09
N CYS A 861 -15.19 7.47 -31.34
CA CYS A 861 -16.43 7.01 -31.98
C CYS A 861 -16.54 7.61 -33.39
N GLY A 862 -15.88 7.00 -34.39
CA GLY A 862 -15.62 7.64 -35.69
C GLY A 862 -16.85 7.94 -36.57
N LYS A 863 -17.97 7.23 -36.43
CA LYS A 863 -19.22 7.51 -37.18
C LYS A 863 -20.24 8.39 -36.46
N LEU A 864 -19.96 8.82 -35.23
CA LEU A 864 -20.89 9.63 -34.46
C LEU A 864 -20.98 11.02 -35.09
N THR A 865 -22.13 11.38 -35.67
CA THR A 865 -22.28 12.66 -36.39
C THR A 865 -22.84 13.78 -35.53
N MET A 866 -23.70 13.45 -34.58
CA MET A 866 -24.38 14.41 -33.70
C MET A 866 -24.71 13.81 -32.33
N LEU A 867 -24.79 14.69 -31.34
CA LEU A 867 -25.33 14.40 -30.02
C LEU A 867 -26.78 14.92 -29.92
N PRO A 868 -27.68 14.24 -29.16
CA PRO A 868 -29.08 14.61 -29.04
C PRO A 868 -29.29 15.89 -28.23
N GLU A 869 -30.35 16.64 -28.54
CA GLU A 869 -30.73 17.87 -27.80
C GLU A 869 -31.06 17.57 -26.33
N GLY A 870 -31.59 16.37 -26.07
CA GLY A 870 -31.82 15.86 -24.72
C GLY A 870 -30.61 15.94 -23.77
N ILE A 871 -29.36 16.00 -24.26
CA ILE A 871 -28.17 16.19 -23.40
C ILE A 871 -28.28 17.45 -22.54
N GLY A 872 -28.95 18.51 -23.01
CA GLY A 872 -29.16 19.73 -22.23
C GLY A 872 -29.94 19.52 -20.93
N ASN A 873 -30.68 18.41 -20.81
CA ASN A 873 -31.46 18.06 -19.62
C ASN A 873 -30.61 17.38 -18.52
N LEU A 874 -29.34 17.07 -18.79
CA LEU A 874 -28.41 16.41 -17.86
C LEU A 874 -27.86 17.37 -16.81
N THR A 875 -28.74 17.97 -16.01
CA THR A 875 -28.39 19.03 -15.05
C THR A 875 -27.40 18.62 -13.97
N SER A 876 -27.21 17.32 -13.69
CA SER A 876 -26.19 16.82 -12.74
C SER A 876 -24.79 16.61 -13.36
N LEU A 877 -24.62 16.83 -14.67
CA LEU A 877 -23.39 16.54 -15.38
C LEU A 877 -22.28 17.51 -14.98
N THR A 878 -21.16 16.96 -14.51
CA THR A 878 -19.97 17.71 -14.05
C THR A 878 -18.78 17.57 -14.98
N ILE A 879 -18.65 16.43 -15.67
CA ILE A 879 -17.56 16.15 -16.59
C ILE A 879 -18.12 15.64 -17.91
N LEU A 880 -17.74 16.28 -19.01
CA LEU A 880 -17.99 15.85 -20.37
C LEU A 880 -16.67 15.78 -21.13
N VAL A 881 -16.29 14.57 -21.56
CA VAL A 881 -15.09 14.36 -22.38
C VAL A 881 -15.50 13.80 -23.74
N ILE A 882 -15.09 14.48 -24.80
CA ILE A 882 -15.22 14.06 -26.18
C ILE A 882 -13.82 14.03 -26.79
N PHE A 883 -13.36 12.86 -27.20
CA PHE A 883 -12.01 12.70 -27.75
C PHE A 883 -12.05 11.93 -29.06
N ASN A 884 -11.25 12.35 -30.04
CA ASN A 884 -11.01 11.59 -31.27
C ASN A 884 -12.31 11.14 -32.00
N CYS A 885 -13.34 12.00 -32.04
CA CYS A 885 -14.61 11.74 -32.73
C CYS A 885 -14.66 12.49 -34.06
N GLU A 886 -14.15 11.86 -35.13
CA GLU A 886 -13.84 12.54 -36.40
C GLU A 886 -15.04 13.19 -37.10
N LYS A 887 -16.21 12.53 -37.10
CA LYS A 887 -17.41 12.97 -37.83
C LYS A 887 -18.38 13.80 -37.00
N LEU A 888 -18.09 14.02 -35.72
CA LEU A 888 -18.99 14.76 -34.84
C LEU A 888 -18.97 16.23 -35.24
N ALA A 889 -20.07 16.68 -35.86
CA ALA A 889 -20.13 17.97 -36.52
C ALA A 889 -20.83 19.05 -35.70
N LEU A 890 -21.71 18.68 -34.76
CA LEU A 890 -22.56 19.61 -34.02
C LEU A 890 -22.67 19.19 -32.54
N LEU A 891 -22.60 20.18 -31.65
CA LEU A 891 -23.04 20.07 -30.27
C LEU A 891 -24.50 20.57 -30.16
N PRO A 892 -25.30 20.00 -29.26
CA PRO A 892 -26.70 20.38 -29.08
C PRO A 892 -26.80 21.78 -28.48
N GLU A 893 -27.82 22.55 -28.88
CA GLU A 893 -28.09 23.88 -28.33
C GLU A 893 -28.35 23.81 -26.81
N GLY A 894 -28.95 22.72 -26.35
CA GLY A 894 -29.18 22.43 -24.93
C GLY A 894 -27.92 22.38 -24.05
N ILE A 895 -26.70 22.27 -24.62
CA ILE A 895 -25.45 22.21 -23.84
C ILE A 895 -25.23 23.48 -22.98
N GLN A 896 -25.80 24.61 -23.38
CA GLN A 896 -25.77 25.87 -22.63
C GLN A 896 -26.53 25.81 -21.30
N HIS A 897 -27.46 24.86 -21.15
CA HIS A 897 -28.26 24.66 -19.94
C HIS A 897 -27.55 23.79 -18.87
N LEU A 898 -26.33 23.30 -19.16
CA LEU A 898 -25.53 22.48 -18.24
C LEU A 898 -24.79 23.33 -17.20
N HIS A 899 -25.52 23.95 -16.28
CA HIS A 899 -24.97 24.90 -15.30
C HIS A 899 -24.00 24.29 -14.28
N ASN A 900 -24.03 22.97 -14.08
CA ASN A 900 -23.13 22.25 -13.17
C ASN A 900 -21.89 21.65 -13.87
N LEU A 901 -21.73 21.86 -15.19
CA LEU A 901 -20.61 21.32 -15.95
C LEU A 901 -19.32 22.03 -15.54
N GLN A 902 -18.41 21.28 -14.93
CA GLN A 902 -17.15 21.78 -14.42
C GLN A 902 -16.03 21.60 -15.43
N ASN A 903 -15.97 20.45 -16.11
CA ASN A 903 -14.92 20.14 -17.07
C ASN A 903 -15.55 19.73 -18.40
N LEU A 904 -15.23 20.48 -19.45
CA LEU A 904 -15.52 20.12 -20.83
C LEU A 904 -14.20 19.94 -21.57
N THR A 905 -13.92 18.72 -22.00
CA THR A 905 -12.72 18.42 -22.80
C THR A 905 -13.17 17.95 -24.17
N ILE A 906 -12.79 18.70 -25.21
CA ILE A 906 -12.99 18.33 -26.61
C ILE A 906 -11.63 18.36 -27.27
N ASP A 907 -11.13 17.19 -27.68
CA ASP A 907 -9.81 17.09 -28.30
C ASP A 907 -9.76 16.02 -29.39
N ASP A 908 -8.86 16.17 -30.35
CA ASP A 908 -8.77 15.36 -31.59
C ASP A 908 -10.11 15.20 -32.36
N CYS A 909 -11.03 16.18 -32.26
CA CYS A 909 -12.29 16.20 -32.99
C CYS A 909 -12.26 17.28 -34.10
N PRO A 910 -11.79 17.00 -35.33
CA PRO A 910 -11.43 18.02 -36.33
C PRO A 910 -12.58 18.96 -36.74
N ILE A 911 -13.79 18.43 -36.99
CA ILE A 911 -14.94 19.24 -37.40
C ILE A 911 -15.42 20.14 -36.24
N LEU A 912 -15.50 19.56 -35.04
CA LEU A 912 -15.98 20.28 -33.86
C LEU A 912 -14.94 21.30 -33.34
N LYS A 913 -13.65 21.02 -33.49
CA LYS A 913 -12.55 21.92 -33.11
C LYS A 913 -12.58 23.22 -33.92
N GLU A 914 -12.94 23.18 -35.20
CA GLU A 914 -13.12 24.39 -36.03
C GLU A 914 -14.35 25.21 -35.61
N ARG A 915 -15.45 24.56 -35.21
CA ARG A 915 -16.67 25.24 -34.74
C ARG A 915 -16.56 25.80 -33.32
N CYS A 916 -15.79 25.15 -32.45
CA CYS A 916 -15.48 25.61 -31.08
C CYS A 916 -14.23 26.49 -31.02
N LYS A 917 -13.69 26.93 -32.16
CA LYS A 917 -12.43 27.69 -32.24
C LYS A 917 -12.54 29.05 -31.58
N LYS A 918 -11.61 29.33 -30.66
CA LYS A 918 -11.55 30.57 -29.89
C LYS A 918 -11.65 31.83 -30.75
N GLY A 919 -12.73 32.60 -30.55
CA GLY A 919 -12.97 33.90 -31.17
C GLY A 919 -13.40 33.88 -32.65
N LYS A 920 -13.53 32.69 -33.28
CA LYS A 920 -13.84 32.55 -34.71
C LYS A 920 -14.88 31.49 -35.05
N GLY A 921 -15.04 30.46 -34.21
CA GLY A 921 -15.95 29.35 -34.47
C GLY A 921 -17.41 29.71 -34.17
N GLU A 922 -18.35 29.13 -34.93
CA GLU A 922 -19.80 29.38 -34.82
C GLU A 922 -20.40 29.03 -33.45
N ASP A 923 -19.81 28.04 -32.75
CA ASP A 923 -20.30 27.55 -31.46
C ASP A 923 -19.58 28.22 -30.27
N TRP A 924 -18.52 29.00 -30.54
CA TRP A 924 -17.74 29.75 -29.55
C TRP A 924 -18.53 30.82 -28.75
N PRO A 925 -19.47 31.58 -29.34
CA PRO A 925 -20.23 32.60 -28.62
C PRO A 925 -21.39 32.04 -27.78
N ARG A 926 -21.76 30.76 -27.95
CA ARG A 926 -23.03 30.20 -27.49
C ARG A 926 -23.05 29.75 -26.01
N SER A 927 -21.94 29.80 -25.27
CA SER A 927 -21.95 29.55 -23.82
C SER A 927 -20.67 30.03 -23.10
N PRO A 928 -20.75 30.58 -21.86
CA PRO A 928 -19.58 30.85 -21.00
C PRO A 928 -18.71 29.62 -20.68
N ILE A 929 -19.23 28.41 -20.92
CA ILE A 929 -18.59 27.12 -20.64
C ILE A 929 -17.36 26.87 -21.53
N PHE A 930 -17.41 27.28 -22.82
CA PHE A 930 -16.30 27.06 -23.76
C PHE A 930 -15.09 27.97 -23.52
N GLN A 931 -15.29 29.10 -22.83
CA GLN A 931 -14.23 30.07 -22.55
C GLN A 931 -13.27 29.61 -21.44
N LYS A 932 -13.60 28.53 -20.71
CA LYS A 932 -12.89 28.09 -19.50
C LYS A 932 -12.08 26.80 -19.65
N PHE A 933 -12.28 26.00 -20.71
CA PHE A 933 -11.66 24.66 -20.83
C PHE A 933 -11.26 24.32 -22.28
N LEU A 934 -10.08 24.75 -22.68
CA LEU A 934 -9.30 24.18 -23.79
C LEU A 934 -7.83 24.29 -23.38
N LEU A 935 -7.29 23.23 -22.78
CA LEU A 935 -5.86 23.10 -22.49
C LEU A 935 -5.45 21.62 -22.56
N ASP A 936 -4.37 21.39 -23.30
CA ASP A 936 -3.73 20.10 -23.55
C ASP A 936 -3.20 19.47 -22.25
N GLU A 937 -3.98 18.57 -21.63
CA GLU A 937 -3.46 17.63 -20.62
C GLU A 937 -4.14 16.26 -20.78
N PHE A 938 -3.99 15.62 -21.93
CA PHE A 938 -4.50 14.25 -22.15
C PHE A 938 -3.62 13.17 -21.48
N ILE A 939 -2.33 13.46 -21.24
CA ILE A 939 -1.34 12.49 -20.74
C ILE A 939 -1.55 12.16 -19.25
N ASN A 940 -1.96 13.12 -18.42
CA ASN A 940 -2.26 12.88 -16.99
C ASN A 940 -3.58 12.09 -16.78
N PHE A 941 -4.48 12.09 -17.75
CA PHE A 941 -5.80 11.46 -17.63
C PHE A 941 -5.74 9.93 -17.75
N ILE A 942 -4.88 9.40 -18.63
CA ILE A 942 -4.63 7.95 -18.75
C ILE A 942 -3.96 7.43 -17.47
N GLU A 943 -3.05 8.20 -16.86
CA GLU A 943 -2.37 7.82 -15.62
C GLU A 943 -3.30 7.83 -14.39
N ILE A 944 -4.30 8.71 -14.30
CA ILE A 944 -5.14 8.82 -13.08
C ILE A 944 -6.30 7.81 -13.08
N HIS A 945 -6.89 7.49 -14.24
CA HIS A 945 -8.10 6.65 -14.29
C HIS A 945 -7.83 5.17 -14.58
N CYS A 946 -6.64 4.81 -15.09
CA CYS A 946 -6.23 3.40 -15.20
C CYS A 946 -5.85 2.76 -13.86
N TRP A 947 -5.63 3.54 -12.80
CA TRP A 947 -5.26 3.02 -11.47
C TRP A 947 -6.39 2.28 -10.73
N ARG A 948 -7.64 2.35 -11.21
CA ARG A 948 -8.75 1.55 -10.66
C ARG A 948 -8.88 0.15 -11.30
N LEU A 949 -8.03 -0.18 -12.27
CA LEU A 949 -7.93 -1.52 -12.86
C LEU A 949 -6.76 -2.28 -12.21
N LYS A 950 -7.00 -3.50 -11.72
CA LYS A 950 -5.96 -4.32 -11.06
C LYS A 950 -4.97 -4.87 -12.10
N SER A 951 -3.78 -5.24 -11.62
CA SER A 951 -2.48 -5.39 -12.30
C SER A 951 -2.39 -6.16 -13.64
N ALA A 952 -3.41 -6.90 -14.09
CA ALA A 952 -3.39 -7.56 -15.39
C ALA A 952 -3.80 -6.63 -16.56
N ASP A 953 -4.56 -5.58 -16.29
CA ASP A 953 -5.05 -4.63 -17.30
C ASP A 953 -3.99 -3.59 -17.73
N LEU A 954 -2.94 -3.42 -16.91
CA LEU A 954 -1.84 -2.49 -17.17
C LEU A 954 -1.02 -2.90 -18.40
N LEU A 955 -0.85 -4.21 -18.66
CA LEU A 955 -0.03 -4.68 -19.78
C LEU A 955 -0.70 -4.41 -21.14
N ASN A 956 -2.02 -4.60 -21.23
CA ASN A 956 -2.78 -4.32 -22.45
C ASN A 956 -2.93 -2.80 -22.69
N CYS A 957 -3.17 -2.00 -21.65
CA CYS A 957 -3.18 -0.54 -21.78
C CYS A 957 -1.79 0.03 -22.14
N MET A 958 -0.70 -0.56 -21.63
CA MET A 958 0.67 -0.15 -22.00
C MET A 958 1.05 -0.56 -23.43
N VAL A 959 0.54 -1.67 -23.95
CA VAL A 959 0.74 -2.07 -25.36
C VAL A 959 0.02 -1.11 -26.30
N TYR A 960 -1.17 -0.64 -25.96
CA TYR A 960 -1.88 0.39 -26.75
C TYR A 960 -1.29 1.80 -26.58
N ALA A 961 -0.81 2.18 -25.39
CA ALA A 961 -0.08 3.43 -25.18
C ALA A 961 1.30 3.43 -25.88
N LYS A 962 1.92 2.25 -26.02
CA LYS A 962 3.14 2.06 -26.80
C LYS A 962 2.88 2.11 -28.30
N LEU A 963 1.80 1.48 -28.79
CA LEU A 963 1.33 1.63 -30.17
C LEU A 963 1.00 3.11 -30.48
N TRP A 964 0.45 3.87 -29.54
CA TRP A 964 0.19 5.30 -29.69
C TRP A 964 1.49 6.13 -29.78
N LYS A 965 2.50 5.84 -28.93
CA LYS A 965 3.84 6.46 -29.03
C LYS A 965 4.60 6.07 -30.32
N ASP A 966 4.47 4.83 -30.75
CA ASP A 966 5.13 4.32 -31.96
C ASP A 966 4.45 4.87 -33.24
N PHE A 967 3.14 5.15 -33.20
CA PHE A 967 2.42 5.80 -34.30
C PHE A 967 2.75 7.30 -34.42
N HIS A 968 3.00 8.00 -33.31
CA HIS A 968 3.39 9.42 -33.32
C HIS A 968 4.89 9.66 -33.62
N SER A 969 5.76 8.69 -33.34
CA SER A 969 7.20 8.79 -33.67
C SER A 969 7.52 8.46 -35.13
N GLN A 970 6.55 8.00 -35.92
CA GLN A 970 6.68 7.78 -37.37
C GLN A 970 6.09 8.92 -38.23
N GLN A 971 5.53 9.97 -37.62
CA GLN A 971 4.98 11.15 -38.33
C GLN A 971 5.65 12.49 -37.96
N VAL A 972 6.79 12.46 -37.27
CA VAL A 972 7.74 13.59 -37.12
C VAL A 972 9.03 13.19 -37.82
#